data_AF-A0A0N4VPQ0-F1
#
_entry.id   AF-A0A0N4VPQ0-F1
#
_cell.length_a   1.000
_cell.length_b   1.000
_cell.length_c   1.000
_cell.angle_alpha   90.00
_cell.angle_beta   90.00
_cell.angle_gamma   90.00
#
_symmetry.space_group_name_H-M   'P 1'
#
loop_
_entity.id
_entity.type
_entity.pdbx_description
1 polymer ?
#
loop_
_entity_poly.entity_id
_entity_poly.type
_entity_poly.pdbx_seq_one_letter_code
_entity_poly.pdbx_strand_id
1 'polypeptide(L)'
;MPPHIFAIADTAYRSMLQGIALFLKSERISLYSAREGFSNLMLYFITSLSEVLFGSIYSLTSSGESGAGKTENTKKVIQYLACVAGATRQSKTSSPMKPRQDSQNVIGELENQLLQANPILEAFGNSKTVKNDNSSRFGKFIRINFDTSGYISGANIEFYLLEKSRTLRQAAEERSFHIFYQFLRGTTTAEKGGFLLEDVHKYRFLNNAVLRMVSAVLLFGNMEFMQEKKSDQAVLPDDRVAQKLCHLLGLPLVDFTKAFLRPRIKVGREYVHKAQNKEQAEFAVEAISKACYEKMFRWLVGRLNKSLDRTRRQGASFIGILDIAGFEIFELNSFEQLCINYTNEKLQQLFNNTMFVLEQEEYQKEGIDWEFIDFGLDLQPTIDLIEKPMGILALLDEQCLFPKATDKSFVEKLFVNHSKHPKFVIPEMRAKSDFAVIHYAGRVDYSADQWLMKNMDPLNENAGKIASLLVLEQLKCNGVLEGIRICRQGFPSRVPFQEFRHRYELLTPNVIPKGFMDGKEAVRKMIEALEMEATLYRLGQSKIFFRAGVLARLEEERDLKLTDLIISFQAQCRAFLARRLYQKRMQQSNAIRVLQRNGLAWLKLRNWQWWRLFTKVLVQDMFAEYVKPLLQVTNQEAVKNALEEELRTVKDKFSKVESEYNAMEKRFQSLNEEKNVLQEQLQQESEERAEADEAKERLTVRKGELEEMISEMSAKLEEGEEQLEKASEEKKKLQVRADI
;
A
#
# COMPACT_ATOMS: atom_id res chain seq x y z
N MET A 1 -0.52 8.40 -27.87
CA MET A 1 -0.82 9.30 -26.73
C MET A 1 0.42 10.13 -26.44
N PRO A 2 0.30 11.42 -26.05
CA PRO A 2 1.42 12.18 -25.50
C PRO A 2 1.89 11.57 -24.17
N PRO A 3 3.16 11.80 -23.75
CA PRO A 3 3.67 11.31 -22.47
C PRO A 3 2.89 11.97 -21.32
N HIS A 4 2.14 11.15 -20.57
CA HIS A 4 1.31 11.59 -19.45
C HIS A 4 1.13 10.43 -18.46
N ILE A 5 0.97 10.71 -17.17
CA ILE A 5 0.82 9.69 -16.11
C ILE A 5 -0.37 8.74 -16.36
N PHE A 6 -1.43 9.21 -17.01
CA PHE A 6 -2.56 8.38 -17.45
C PHE A 6 -2.17 7.31 -18.49
N ALA A 7 -1.20 7.58 -19.36
CA ALA A 7 -0.73 6.58 -20.32
C ALA A 7 0.04 5.47 -19.61
N ILE A 8 0.85 5.81 -18.60
CA ILE A 8 1.55 4.83 -17.75
C ILE A 8 0.52 3.97 -16.99
N ALA A 9 -0.52 4.59 -16.42
CA ALA A 9 -1.61 3.88 -15.74
C ALA A 9 -2.40 2.95 -16.69
N ASP A 10 -2.69 3.38 -17.93
CA ASP A 10 -3.32 2.53 -18.97
C ASP A 10 -2.43 1.36 -19.37
N THR A 11 -1.12 1.59 -19.54
CA THR A 11 -0.16 0.52 -19.85
C THR A 11 -0.11 -0.52 -18.74
N ALA A 12 0.06 -0.11 -17.48
CA ALA A 12 0.07 -1.01 -16.33
C ALA A 12 -1.25 -1.81 -16.21
N TYR A 13 -2.39 -1.13 -16.36
CA TYR A 13 -3.72 -1.76 -16.33
C TYR A 13 -3.90 -2.77 -17.47
N ARG A 14 -3.51 -2.45 -18.72
CA ARG A 14 -3.58 -3.38 -19.85
C ARG A 14 -2.65 -4.57 -19.71
N SER A 15 -1.45 -4.38 -19.17
CA SER A 15 -0.52 -5.48 -18.88
C SER A 15 -1.11 -6.44 -17.84
N MET A 16 -1.77 -5.92 -16.80
CA MET A 16 -2.53 -6.71 -15.83
C MET A 16 -3.69 -7.48 -16.48
N LEU A 17 -4.50 -6.84 -17.34
CA LEU A 17 -5.57 -7.53 -18.06
C LEU A 17 -5.05 -8.64 -18.98
N GLN A 18 -3.87 -8.46 -19.59
CA GLN A 18 -3.22 -9.50 -20.40
C GLN A 18 -2.77 -10.69 -19.52
N GLY A 19 -2.20 -10.42 -18.34
CA GLY A 19 -1.89 -11.46 -17.34
C GLY A 19 -3.12 -12.27 -16.92
N ILE A 20 -4.22 -11.59 -16.55
CA ILE A 20 -5.51 -12.23 -16.21
C ILE A 20 -6.03 -13.09 -17.38
N ALA A 21 -5.96 -12.58 -18.61
CA ALA A 21 -6.42 -13.31 -19.79
C ALA A 21 -5.58 -14.56 -20.09
N LEU A 22 -4.26 -14.52 -19.84
CA LEU A 22 -3.37 -15.67 -19.95
C LEU A 22 -3.65 -16.71 -18.85
N PHE A 23 -3.83 -16.28 -17.60
CA PHE A 23 -4.21 -17.14 -16.47
C PHE A 23 -5.52 -17.90 -16.73
N LEU A 24 -6.58 -17.20 -17.12
CA LEU A 24 -7.88 -17.82 -17.47
C LEU A 24 -7.80 -18.76 -18.68
N LYS A 25 -6.83 -18.56 -19.57
CA LYS A 25 -6.55 -19.47 -20.69
C LYS A 25 -5.81 -20.73 -20.22
N SER A 26 -4.89 -20.60 -19.26
CA SER A 26 -4.21 -21.71 -18.59
C SER A 26 -5.21 -22.61 -17.83
N GLU A 27 -6.09 -22.04 -17.00
CA GLU A 27 -7.14 -22.80 -16.29
C GLU A 27 -8.03 -23.59 -17.26
N ARG A 28 -8.42 -22.99 -18.39
CA ARG A 28 -9.21 -23.70 -19.41
C ARG A 28 -8.42 -24.85 -20.04
N ILE A 29 -7.15 -24.66 -20.36
CA ILE A 29 -6.29 -25.74 -20.88
C ILE A 29 -6.17 -26.87 -19.85
N SER A 30 -6.01 -26.54 -18.56
CA SER A 30 -5.99 -27.52 -17.47
C SER A 30 -7.31 -28.31 -17.38
N LEU A 31 -8.47 -27.64 -17.46
CA LEU A 31 -9.80 -28.27 -17.46
C LEU A 31 -10.07 -29.18 -18.68
N TYR A 32 -9.48 -28.86 -19.85
CA TYR A 32 -9.53 -29.75 -21.03
C TYR A 32 -8.55 -30.93 -20.87
N SER A 33 -7.32 -30.68 -20.39
CA SER A 33 -6.30 -31.71 -20.13
C SER A 33 -6.76 -32.74 -19.09
N ALA A 34 -7.48 -32.30 -18.06
CA ALA A 34 -8.09 -33.16 -17.05
C ALA A 34 -9.24 -34.05 -17.59
N ARG A 35 -9.84 -33.70 -18.75
CA ARG A 35 -10.80 -34.55 -19.46
C ARG A 35 -10.15 -35.58 -20.37
N GLU A 36 -8.91 -35.37 -20.80
CA GLU A 36 -8.20 -36.25 -21.73
C GLU A 36 -7.11 -37.13 -21.07
N GLY A 37 -6.95 -37.05 -19.75
CA GLY A 37 -6.16 -38.03 -18.97
C GLY A 37 -4.64 -37.85 -19.04
N PHE A 38 -4.15 -36.64 -19.34
CA PHE A 38 -2.72 -36.33 -19.28
C PHE A 38 -2.17 -36.41 -17.85
N SER A 39 -0.89 -36.73 -17.72
CA SER A 39 -0.24 -37.03 -16.44
C SER A 39 -0.25 -35.85 -15.46
N ASN A 40 -0.71 -36.12 -14.22
CA ASN A 40 -0.85 -35.12 -13.15
C ASN A 40 0.42 -34.30 -12.92
N LEU A 41 1.62 -34.87 -13.13
CA LEU A 41 2.90 -34.18 -12.92
C LEU A 41 3.09 -32.99 -13.89
N MET A 42 2.69 -33.14 -15.16
CA MET A 42 2.77 -32.05 -16.15
C MET A 42 1.69 -31.00 -15.90
N LEU A 43 0.51 -31.42 -15.45
CA LEU A 43 -0.58 -30.51 -15.06
C LEU A 43 -0.15 -29.63 -13.87
N TYR A 44 0.45 -30.23 -12.84
CA TYR A 44 0.99 -29.53 -11.67
C TYR A 44 2.12 -28.56 -12.04
N PHE A 45 3.02 -28.96 -12.95
CA PHE A 45 4.09 -28.08 -13.45
C PHE A 45 3.53 -26.87 -14.18
N ILE A 46 2.49 -27.06 -15.02
CA ILE A 46 1.84 -25.96 -15.77
C ILE A 46 1.06 -25.03 -14.84
N THR A 47 0.29 -25.56 -13.86
CA THR A 47 -0.43 -24.69 -12.91
C THR A 47 0.53 -23.94 -11.99
N SER A 48 1.55 -24.61 -11.45
CA SER A 48 2.52 -24.00 -10.52
C SER A 48 3.41 -22.96 -11.21
N LEU A 49 3.88 -23.20 -12.46
CA LEU A 49 4.49 -22.13 -13.26
C LEU A 49 3.49 -20.98 -13.52
N SER A 50 2.20 -21.27 -13.74
CA SER A 50 1.24 -20.22 -14.09
C SER A 50 0.87 -19.27 -12.94
N GLU A 51 0.80 -19.77 -11.71
CA GLU A 51 0.58 -18.93 -10.52
C GLU A 51 1.80 -18.06 -10.21
N VAL A 52 3.02 -18.60 -10.39
CA VAL A 52 4.28 -17.89 -10.11
C VAL A 52 4.68 -16.90 -11.22
N LEU A 53 4.32 -17.16 -12.49
CA LEU A 53 4.70 -16.29 -13.64
C LEU A 53 3.62 -15.31 -14.10
N PHE A 54 2.32 -15.59 -13.90
CA PHE A 54 1.23 -14.76 -14.44
C PHE A 54 0.32 -14.12 -13.37
N GLY A 55 0.59 -14.35 -12.08
CA GLY A 55 0.09 -13.54 -10.98
C GLY A 55 0.75 -12.15 -10.97
N SER A 56 0.58 -11.40 -12.05
CA SER A 56 1.35 -10.19 -12.33
C SER A 56 1.00 -9.05 -11.36
N ILE A 57 1.77 -8.94 -10.28
CA ILE A 57 1.75 -7.83 -9.35
C ILE A 57 2.46 -6.64 -10.00
N TYR A 58 1.71 -5.59 -10.35
CA TYR A 58 2.29 -4.36 -10.88
C TYR A 58 2.44 -3.34 -9.75
N SER A 59 3.68 -2.90 -9.51
CA SER A 59 3.97 -1.75 -8.66
C SER A 59 4.18 -0.48 -9.50
N LEU A 60 3.49 0.59 -9.12
CA LEU A 60 3.77 1.95 -9.59
C LEU A 60 4.41 2.73 -8.43
N THR A 61 5.73 2.86 -8.47
CA THR A 61 6.51 3.59 -7.47
C THR A 61 6.75 5.03 -7.94
N SER A 62 6.34 6.01 -7.14
CA SER A 62 6.73 7.40 -7.35
C SER A 62 7.98 7.72 -6.52
N SER A 63 9.16 7.80 -7.13
CA SER A 63 10.39 8.25 -6.49
C SER A 63 10.62 9.76 -6.68
N GLY A 64 11.60 10.32 -5.96
CA GLY A 64 12.01 11.73 -6.04
C GLY A 64 11.90 12.47 -4.71
N GLU A 65 12.48 13.67 -4.64
CA GLU A 65 12.55 14.48 -3.41
C GLU A 65 11.20 15.01 -2.91
N SER A 66 11.19 15.54 -1.69
CA SER A 66 10.03 16.22 -1.12
C SER A 66 9.60 17.41 -2.00
N GLY A 67 8.31 17.51 -2.33
CA GLY A 67 7.76 18.51 -3.26
C GLY A 67 7.67 18.08 -4.74
N ALA A 68 8.29 16.98 -5.17
CA ALA A 68 8.31 16.52 -6.57
C ALA A 68 6.96 16.01 -7.16
N GLY A 69 5.83 16.24 -6.47
CA GLY A 69 4.49 15.89 -6.98
C GLY A 69 4.09 14.41 -6.88
N LYS A 70 4.83 13.55 -6.15
CA LYS A 70 4.55 12.11 -5.97
C LYS A 70 3.08 11.81 -5.62
N THR A 71 2.53 12.48 -4.62
CA THR A 71 1.15 12.30 -4.17
C THR A 71 0.12 12.77 -5.20
N GLU A 72 0.42 13.82 -5.98
CA GLU A 72 -0.45 14.26 -7.09
C GLU A 72 -0.43 13.25 -8.24
N ASN A 73 0.75 12.69 -8.59
CA ASN A 73 0.84 11.63 -9.59
C ASN A 73 0.05 10.39 -9.16
N THR A 74 0.16 9.99 -7.89
CA THR A 74 -0.64 8.93 -7.27
C THR A 74 -2.15 9.21 -7.38
N LYS A 75 -2.63 10.41 -7.05
CA LYS A 75 -4.03 10.81 -7.27
C LYS A 75 -4.44 10.66 -8.74
N LYS A 76 -3.58 11.05 -9.68
CA LYS A 76 -3.87 10.97 -11.12
C LYS A 76 -3.95 9.52 -11.62
N VAL A 77 -3.07 8.63 -11.15
CA VAL A 77 -3.18 7.19 -11.42
C VAL A 77 -4.51 6.64 -10.91
N ILE A 78 -4.87 6.94 -9.66
CA ILE A 78 -6.12 6.47 -9.04
C ILE A 78 -7.35 7.05 -9.77
N GLN A 79 -7.32 8.34 -10.14
CA GLN A 79 -8.36 9.01 -10.92
C GLN A 79 -8.58 8.35 -12.29
N TYR A 80 -7.49 7.92 -12.94
CA TYR A 80 -7.56 7.20 -14.20
C TYR A 80 -8.20 5.81 -14.02
N LEU A 81 -7.66 5.00 -13.10
CA LEU A 81 -8.13 3.65 -12.84
C LEU A 81 -9.61 3.63 -12.38
N ALA A 82 -10.00 4.53 -11.47
CA ALA A 82 -11.39 4.71 -11.03
C ALA A 82 -12.37 5.04 -12.17
N CYS A 83 -11.90 5.70 -13.24
CA CYS A 83 -12.72 6.06 -14.40
C CYS A 83 -12.77 4.95 -15.47
N VAL A 84 -11.69 4.19 -15.64
CA VAL A 84 -11.57 3.18 -16.71
C VAL A 84 -12.01 1.79 -16.26
N ALA A 85 -11.64 1.39 -15.03
CA ALA A 85 -11.93 0.08 -14.44
C ALA A 85 -13.14 0.08 -13.49
N GLY A 86 -13.92 1.18 -13.47
CA GLY A 86 -15.13 1.29 -12.65
C GLY A 86 -16.31 0.48 -13.21
N ALA A 87 -16.98 -0.30 -12.35
CA ALA A 87 -18.00 -1.28 -12.76
C ALA A 87 -19.32 -0.63 -13.22
N THR A 88 -19.56 0.63 -12.84
CA THR A 88 -20.89 1.28 -12.92
C THR A 88 -21.39 1.57 -14.33
N ARG A 89 -20.54 1.48 -15.36
CA ARG A 89 -20.90 1.78 -16.77
C ARG A 89 -22.03 0.92 -17.33
N GLN A 90 -22.34 -0.24 -16.76
CA GLN A 90 -23.39 -1.13 -17.29
C GLN A 90 -24.83 -0.81 -16.83
N SER A 91 -25.02 0.03 -15.80
CA SER A 91 -26.34 0.21 -15.16
C SER A 91 -27.38 0.99 -15.98
N LYS A 92 -26.96 1.82 -16.95
CA LYS A 92 -27.87 2.71 -17.72
C LYS A 92 -28.15 2.25 -19.16
N THR A 93 -28.65 1.03 -19.33
CA THR A 93 -29.24 0.55 -20.62
C THR A 93 -30.78 0.51 -20.59
N SER A 94 -31.42 1.56 -20.07
CA SER A 94 -32.88 1.65 -19.99
C SER A 94 -33.48 3.06 -20.10
N SER A 95 -33.05 3.87 -21.09
CA SER A 95 -33.89 4.84 -21.86
C SER A 95 -33.04 5.85 -22.64
N PRO A 96 -33.35 6.16 -23.91
CA PRO A 96 -32.72 7.24 -24.65
C PRO A 96 -33.50 8.56 -24.48
N MET A 97 -33.07 9.46 -23.59
CA MET A 97 -33.54 10.86 -23.60
C MET A 97 -32.43 11.86 -23.27
N LYS A 98 -32.11 12.68 -24.28
CA LYS A 98 -31.34 13.93 -24.31
C LYS A 98 -30.00 13.99 -23.53
N PRO A 99 -28.86 14.22 -24.21
CA PRO A 99 -27.64 14.62 -23.52
C PRO A 99 -27.81 16.03 -22.93
N ARG A 100 -27.72 16.15 -21.61
CA ARG A 100 -27.37 17.41 -20.95
C ARG A 100 -25.85 17.53 -20.92
N GLN A 101 -25.32 18.74 -21.09
CA GLN A 101 -23.88 18.98 -21.23
C GLN A 101 -23.07 18.65 -19.96
N ASP A 102 -23.72 18.56 -18.80
CA ASP A 102 -23.10 18.08 -17.55
C ASP A 102 -23.02 16.55 -17.48
N SER A 103 -22.32 15.94 -18.44
CA SER A 103 -21.92 14.53 -18.36
C SER A 103 -20.68 14.37 -17.47
N GLN A 104 -20.74 14.86 -16.22
CA GLN A 104 -19.78 14.46 -15.20
C GLN A 104 -19.85 12.94 -15.03
N ASN A 105 -18.69 12.29 -15.08
CA ASN A 105 -18.58 10.85 -14.98
C ASN A 105 -19.31 10.37 -13.71
N VAL A 106 -20.32 9.51 -13.89
CA VAL A 106 -20.97 8.82 -12.76
C VAL A 106 -20.02 7.71 -12.30
N ILE A 107 -19.02 8.13 -11.53
CA ILE A 107 -18.07 7.26 -10.82
C ILE A 107 -18.87 6.44 -9.80
N GLY A 108 -18.56 5.15 -9.67
CA GLY A 108 -19.22 4.27 -8.72
C GLY A 108 -18.91 4.65 -7.27
N GLU A 109 -19.70 4.07 -6.35
CA GLU A 109 -19.60 4.44 -4.93
C GLU A 109 -18.25 4.03 -4.32
N LEU A 110 -17.73 2.85 -4.68
CA LEU A 110 -16.43 2.35 -4.24
C LEU A 110 -15.28 3.20 -4.83
N GLU A 111 -15.38 3.49 -6.12
CA GLU A 111 -14.41 4.27 -6.87
C GLU A 111 -14.36 5.73 -6.37
N ASN A 112 -15.50 6.31 -5.99
CA ASN A 112 -15.55 7.62 -5.33
C ASN A 112 -14.99 7.54 -3.90
N GLN A 113 -15.31 6.51 -3.11
CA GLN A 113 -14.71 6.32 -1.79
C GLN A 113 -13.18 6.20 -1.84
N LEU A 114 -12.64 5.50 -2.83
CA LEU A 114 -11.19 5.40 -3.08
C LEU A 114 -10.57 6.77 -3.42
N LEU A 115 -11.27 7.60 -4.19
CA LEU A 115 -10.81 8.97 -4.49
C LEU A 115 -10.87 9.88 -3.26
N GLN A 116 -11.92 9.79 -2.43
CA GLN A 116 -12.06 10.59 -1.20
C GLN A 116 -11.14 10.13 -0.06
N ALA A 117 -10.64 8.90 -0.08
CA ALA A 117 -9.69 8.41 0.92
C ALA A 117 -8.38 9.21 0.94
N ASN A 118 -7.89 9.68 -0.22
CA ASN A 118 -6.65 10.47 -0.29
C ASN A 118 -6.77 11.84 0.41
N PRO A 119 -7.76 12.71 0.12
CA PRO A 119 -7.98 13.94 0.87
C PRO A 119 -8.11 13.76 2.39
N ILE A 120 -8.73 12.65 2.84
CA ILE A 120 -8.79 12.32 4.27
C ILE A 120 -7.37 12.05 4.79
N LEU A 121 -6.64 11.11 4.19
CA LEU A 121 -5.28 10.76 4.62
C LEU A 121 -4.33 11.95 4.58
N GLU A 122 -4.44 12.82 3.57
CA GLU A 122 -3.63 14.03 3.46
C GLU A 122 -3.98 15.08 4.51
N ALA A 123 -5.26 15.23 4.86
CA ALA A 123 -5.62 16.09 5.96
C ALA A 123 -4.82 15.68 7.20
N PHE A 124 -4.88 14.39 7.58
CA PHE A 124 -4.27 13.82 8.80
C PHE A 124 -2.76 13.55 8.78
N GLY A 125 -2.19 13.26 7.63
CA GLY A 125 -0.80 12.82 7.49
C GLY A 125 0.10 13.81 6.75
N ASN A 126 -0.44 14.89 6.19
CA ASN A 126 0.37 15.93 5.56
C ASN A 126 0.53 17.17 6.44
N SER A 127 1.67 17.83 6.29
CA SER A 127 2.00 19.08 6.95
C SER A 127 2.73 20.04 5.99
N LYS A 128 2.88 21.30 6.38
CA LYS A 128 3.82 22.21 5.70
C LYS A 128 5.22 21.95 6.24
N THR A 129 6.18 21.75 5.33
CA THR A 129 7.61 21.85 5.58
C THR A 129 8.17 23.15 4.98
N VAL A 130 9.46 23.44 5.20
CA VAL A 130 10.14 24.56 4.54
C VAL A 130 10.14 24.43 3.00
N LYS A 131 10.22 23.20 2.48
CA LYS A 131 10.33 22.91 1.03
C LYS A 131 8.99 22.62 0.33
N ASN A 132 7.95 22.22 1.07
CA ASN A 132 6.67 21.79 0.51
C ASN A 132 5.50 22.16 1.43
N ASP A 133 4.56 22.95 0.93
CA ASP A 133 3.35 23.38 1.67
C ASP A 133 2.36 22.25 1.97
N ASN A 134 2.40 21.13 1.24
CA ASN A 134 1.57 19.95 1.44
C ASN A 134 2.42 18.67 1.36
N SER A 135 3.27 18.45 2.36
CA SER A 135 4.17 17.31 2.43
C SER A 135 3.54 16.15 3.20
N SER A 136 3.37 15.00 2.54
CA SER A 136 3.09 13.73 3.22
C SER A 136 4.22 13.40 4.20
N ARG A 137 3.88 13.22 5.49
CA ARG A 137 4.81 12.86 6.58
C ARG A 137 4.61 11.41 7.05
N PHE A 138 4.20 10.57 6.12
CA PHE A 138 4.01 9.13 6.25
C PHE A 138 4.18 8.52 4.85
N GLY A 139 4.66 7.29 4.79
CA GLY A 139 4.58 6.50 3.56
C GLY A 139 3.23 5.80 3.45
N LYS A 140 2.69 5.66 2.24
CA LYS A 140 1.50 4.85 1.97
C LYS A 140 1.70 3.91 0.79
N PHE A 141 1.20 2.70 0.95
CA PHE A 141 1.08 1.72 -0.12
C PHE A 141 -0.40 1.44 -0.37
N ILE A 142 -0.89 1.80 -1.56
CA ILE A 142 -2.28 1.67 -1.95
C ILE A 142 -2.39 0.47 -2.90
N ARG A 143 -2.97 -0.62 -2.41
CA ARG A 143 -3.26 -1.83 -3.19
C ARG A 143 -4.68 -1.74 -3.73
N ILE A 144 -4.82 -1.61 -5.06
CA ILE A 144 -6.12 -1.67 -5.75
C ILE A 144 -6.31 -3.09 -6.29
N ASN A 145 -7.34 -3.78 -5.81
CA ASN A 145 -7.66 -5.15 -6.22
C ASN A 145 -8.64 -5.15 -7.40
N PHE A 146 -8.46 -6.11 -8.31
CA PHE A 146 -9.30 -6.27 -9.50
C PHE A 146 -9.92 -7.67 -9.55
N ASP A 147 -11.12 -7.78 -10.14
CA ASP A 147 -11.74 -9.06 -10.46
C ASP A 147 -11.21 -9.66 -11.78
N THR A 148 -11.63 -10.89 -12.09
CA THR A 148 -11.25 -11.59 -13.33
C THR A 148 -11.81 -10.97 -14.61
N SER A 149 -12.72 -9.99 -14.49
CA SER A 149 -13.25 -9.19 -15.61
C SER A 149 -12.50 -7.85 -15.77
N GLY A 150 -11.56 -7.54 -14.88
CA GLY A 150 -10.78 -6.30 -14.89
C GLY A 150 -11.40 -5.14 -14.11
N TYR A 151 -12.51 -5.33 -13.41
CA TYR A 151 -13.14 -4.25 -12.63
C TYR A 151 -12.54 -4.13 -11.23
N ILE A 152 -12.53 -2.91 -10.67
CA ILE A 152 -12.09 -2.67 -9.29
C ILE A 152 -13.03 -3.41 -8.32
N SER A 153 -12.47 -4.34 -7.53
CA SER A 153 -13.21 -5.18 -6.57
C SER A 153 -13.04 -4.73 -5.12
N GLY A 154 -12.01 -3.95 -4.83
CA GLY A 154 -11.73 -3.36 -3.52
C GLY A 154 -10.38 -2.64 -3.50
N ALA A 155 -10.04 -2.02 -2.36
CA ALA A 155 -8.71 -1.47 -2.13
C ALA A 155 -8.28 -1.58 -0.67
N ASN A 156 -6.97 -1.70 -0.43
CA ASN A 156 -6.34 -1.67 0.89
C ASN A 156 -5.26 -0.59 0.92
N ILE A 157 -5.15 0.12 2.03
CA ILE A 157 -4.11 1.14 2.24
C ILE A 157 -3.29 0.75 3.46
N GLU A 158 -2.01 0.50 3.25
CA GLU A 158 -1.01 0.35 4.31
C GLU A 158 -0.26 1.66 4.48
N PHE A 159 0.16 1.94 5.71
CA PHE A 159 0.93 3.14 6.03
C PHE A 159 2.18 2.80 6.84
N TYR A 160 3.23 3.59 6.66
CA TYR A 160 4.53 3.42 7.30
C TYR A 160 5.02 4.76 7.84
N LEU A 161 5.73 4.73 8.97
CA LEU A 161 6.50 5.84 9.52
C LEU A 161 5.77 7.21 9.55
N LEU A 162 4.71 7.34 10.34
CA LEU A 162 4.08 8.63 10.61
C LEU A 162 4.98 9.48 11.50
N GLU A 163 5.35 10.69 11.06
CA GLU A 163 6.21 11.62 11.81
C GLU A 163 5.47 12.25 13.01
N LYS A 164 5.30 11.45 14.07
CA LYS A 164 4.55 11.82 15.29
C LYS A 164 5.19 12.95 16.11
N SER A 165 6.47 13.28 15.92
CA SER A 165 7.16 14.41 16.57
C SER A 165 6.46 15.74 16.28
N ARG A 166 6.16 15.97 14.99
CA ARG A 166 5.53 17.17 14.43
C ARG A 166 4.18 17.54 15.04
N THR A 167 3.48 16.57 15.63
CA THR A 167 2.22 16.77 16.37
C THR A 167 2.38 17.77 17.52
N LEU A 168 3.56 17.83 18.15
CA LEU A 168 3.83 18.73 19.27
C LEU A 168 4.70 19.90 18.82
N ARG A 169 5.94 19.64 18.41
CA ARG A 169 6.90 20.69 18.11
C ARG A 169 7.09 20.81 16.60
N GLN A 170 7.39 22.01 16.12
CA GLN A 170 7.59 22.29 14.70
C GLN A 170 8.86 23.13 14.53
N ALA A 171 9.64 22.83 13.50
CA ALA A 171 10.76 23.69 13.11
C ALA A 171 10.24 25.07 12.63
N ALA A 172 11.12 26.06 12.63
CA ALA A 172 10.79 27.41 12.18
C ALA A 172 10.22 27.40 10.74
N GLU A 173 9.16 28.19 10.52
CA GLU A 173 8.39 28.30 9.26
C GLU A 173 7.62 27.04 8.80
N GLU A 174 7.70 25.94 9.55
CA GLU A 174 6.91 24.74 9.30
C GLU A 174 5.53 24.79 9.99
N ARG A 175 4.66 23.83 9.68
CA ARG A 175 3.36 23.67 10.37
C ARG A 175 3.19 22.23 10.86
N SER A 176 2.25 22.09 11.78
CA SER A 176 1.71 20.82 12.21
C SER A 176 0.78 20.22 11.14
N PHE A 177 0.13 19.07 11.38
CA PHE A 177 -0.72 18.41 10.38
C PHE A 177 -1.88 19.29 9.88
N HIS A 178 -2.28 19.19 8.60
CA HIS A 178 -3.20 20.16 7.99
C HIS A 178 -4.61 20.19 8.57
N ILE A 179 -5.14 19.01 8.86
CA ILE A 179 -6.44 18.78 9.50
C ILE A 179 -6.64 19.64 10.76
N PHE A 180 -5.52 19.97 11.43
CA PHE A 180 -5.50 20.76 12.62
C PHE A 180 -5.99 22.20 12.40
N TYR A 181 -5.42 22.87 11.39
CA TYR A 181 -5.81 24.23 11.03
C TYR A 181 -7.20 24.24 10.39
N GLN A 182 -7.56 23.18 9.66
CA GLN A 182 -8.86 23.00 9.02
C GLN A 182 -10.00 22.95 10.05
N PHE A 183 -9.86 22.22 11.17
CA PHE A 183 -10.92 22.14 12.18
C PHE A 183 -11.22 23.48 12.86
N LEU A 184 -10.19 24.22 13.26
CA LEU A 184 -10.33 25.44 14.06
C LEU A 184 -10.97 26.61 13.32
N ARG A 185 -10.75 26.66 12.01
CA ARG A 185 -11.40 27.62 11.11
C ARG A 185 -12.69 27.06 10.49
N GLY A 186 -12.82 25.75 10.36
CA GLY A 186 -13.99 25.07 9.79
C GLY A 186 -15.17 24.84 10.74
N THR A 187 -15.01 25.00 12.05
CA THR A 187 -16.09 24.75 13.02
C THR A 187 -17.10 25.88 13.18
N THR A 188 -18.37 25.51 13.36
CA THR A 188 -19.41 26.43 13.84
C THR A 188 -19.22 26.79 15.31
N THR A 189 -19.72 27.94 15.74
CA THR A 189 -19.61 28.43 17.13
C THR A 189 -20.22 27.46 18.16
N ALA A 190 -21.28 26.73 17.78
CA ALA A 190 -21.90 25.73 18.65
C ALA A 190 -20.98 24.51 18.86
N GLU A 191 -20.35 24.03 17.80
CA GLU A 191 -19.36 22.93 17.87
C GLU A 191 -18.11 23.36 18.65
N LYS A 192 -17.68 24.62 18.54
CA LYS A 192 -16.58 25.15 19.36
C LYS A 192 -16.86 25.01 20.85
N GLY A 193 -18.09 25.28 21.29
CA GLY A 193 -18.53 25.00 22.65
C GLY A 193 -18.45 23.50 22.99
N GLY A 194 -19.00 22.64 22.13
CA GLY A 194 -19.06 21.18 22.36
C GLY A 194 -17.71 20.45 22.34
N PHE A 195 -16.71 20.96 21.62
CA PHE A 195 -15.35 20.38 21.56
C PHE A 195 -14.31 21.16 22.38
N LEU A 196 -14.76 22.14 23.16
CA LEU A 196 -13.95 23.02 24.01
C LEU A 196 -12.84 23.75 23.23
N LEU A 197 -13.22 24.35 22.10
CA LEU A 197 -12.34 25.03 21.15
C LEU A 197 -12.16 26.52 21.45
N GLU A 198 -10.90 26.96 21.43
CA GLU A 198 -10.46 28.35 21.55
C GLU A 198 -9.71 28.79 20.26
N ASP A 199 -9.15 30.01 20.23
CA ASP A 199 -8.49 30.54 19.02
C ASP A 199 -7.09 29.94 18.77
N VAL A 200 -6.58 30.10 17.54
CA VAL A 200 -5.35 29.48 17.01
C VAL A 200 -4.08 29.86 17.79
N HIS A 201 -4.12 30.95 18.58
CA HIS A 201 -3.00 31.39 19.39
C HIS A 201 -3.04 30.86 20.85
N LYS A 202 -4.08 30.12 21.22
CA LYS A 202 -4.35 29.73 22.62
C LYS A 202 -4.02 28.28 23.00
N TYR A 203 -3.55 27.47 22.07
CA TYR A 203 -2.97 26.18 22.45
C TYR A 203 -1.65 25.99 21.76
N ARG A 204 -0.78 25.30 22.50
CA ARG A 204 0.61 25.08 22.14
C ARG A 204 0.77 24.34 20.80
N PHE A 205 -0.17 23.43 20.47
CA PHE A 205 0.02 22.38 19.45
C PHE A 205 -1.18 22.17 18.45
N LEU A 206 -2.04 23.20 18.23
CA LEU A 206 -3.44 23.19 17.69
C LEU A 206 -3.92 22.18 16.61
N ASN A 207 -5.25 21.81 16.55
CA ASN A 207 -5.79 20.44 16.19
C ASN A 207 -7.20 20.19 15.49
N ASN A 208 -7.66 18.90 15.26
CA ASN A 208 -8.59 18.16 14.26
C ASN A 208 -10.08 17.78 14.49
N ALA A 209 -10.71 17.07 13.49
CA ALA A 209 -11.92 16.21 13.57
C ALA A 209 -11.90 14.67 13.22
N VAL A 210 -12.08 13.67 14.10
CA VAL A 210 -11.12 13.26 15.15
C VAL A 210 -11.15 14.14 16.41
N LEU A 211 -12.28 14.86 16.51
CA LEU A 211 -12.49 16.10 17.28
C LEU A 211 -12.04 16.02 18.72
N ARG A 212 -12.53 14.99 19.40
CA ARG A 212 -12.35 14.85 20.84
C ARG A 212 -10.97 14.35 21.21
N MET A 213 -10.51 13.30 20.53
CA MET A 213 -9.18 12.71 20.75
C MET A 213 -8.07 13.73 20.50
N VAL A 214 -8.30 14.62 19.54
CA VAL A 214 -7.25 15.53 19.11
C VAL A 214 -7.42 16.94 19.67
N SER A 215 -8.63 17.41 20.03
CA SER A 215 -8.76 18.46 21.05
C SER A 215 -8.02 18.06 22.34
N ALA A 216 -8.08 16.77 22.73
CA ALA A 216 -7.26 16.25 23.83
C ALA A 216 -5.74 16.26 23.55
N VAL A 217 -5.26 15.83 22.37
CA VAL A 217 -3.82 15.97 21.96
C VAL A 217 -3.29 17.41 22.14
N LEU A 218 -4.16 18.44 22.10
CA LEU A 218 -3.77 19.82 22.46
C LEU A 218 -3.72 20.13 23.91
N LEU A 219 -4.76 19.74 24.61
CA LEU A 219 -4.93 20.15 25.99
C LEU A 219 -3.82 19.49 26.81
N PHE A 220 -3.28 18.35 26.38
CA PHE A 220 -2.00 17.81 26.84
C PHE A 220 -0.87 18.85 26.73
N GLY A 221 -0.71 19.52 25.58
CA GLY A 221 0.26 20.61 25.40
C GLY A 221 0.01 21.89 26.23
N ASN A 222 -1.19 22.03 26.80
CA ASN A 222 -1.51 23.13 27.72
C ASN A 222 -1.39 22.70 29.21
N MET A 223 -0.94 21.48 29.51
CA MET A 223 -0.61 21.08 30.89
C MET A 223 0.74 21.68 31.30
N GLU A 224 0.75 22.47 32.37
CA GLU A 224 1.97 23.08 32.91
C GLU A 224 2.29 22.44 34.27
N PHE A 225 3.52 21.96 34.43
CA PHE A 225 3.99 21.40 35.70
C PHE A 225 4.96 22.37 36.38
N MET A 226 4.88 22.46 37.71
CA MET A 226 5.84 23.20 38.52
C MET A 226 6.68 22.26 39.38
N GLN A 227 7.92 22.66 39.61
CA GLN A 227 8.89 21.93 40.43
C GLN A 227 8.72 22.32 41.90
N GLU A 228 8.41 21.36 42.78
CA GLU A 228 8.25 21.65 44.21
C GLU A 228 9.60 21.88 44.90
N LYS A 229 9.80 23.08 45.45
CA LYS A 229 11.05 23.55 46.10
C LYS A 229 11.57 22.71 47.28
N LYS A 230 10.83 21.69 47.73
CA LYS A 230 11.15 20.89 48.93
C LYS A 230 11.43 19.41 48.63
N SER A 231 11.09 18.91 47.44
CA SER A 231 11.02 17.47 47.19
C SER A 231 11.50 17.03 45.80
N ASP A 232 11.83 18.00 44.93
CA ASP A 232 12.07 17.80 43.50
C ASP A 232 10.98 16.99 42.76
N GLN A 233 9.75 16.98 43.29
CA GLN A 233 8.57 16.40 42.62
C GLN A 233 7.83 17.42 41.75
N ALA A 234 7.24 16.93 40.66
CA ALA A 234 6.28 17.68 39.87
C ALA A 234 4.97 17.90 40.65
N VAL A 235 4.39 19.09 40.46
CA VAL A 235 3.04 19.43 40.91
C VAL A 235 2.28 20.06 39.73
N LEU A 236 1.01 19.71 39.59
CA LEU A 236 0.07 20.35 38.66
C LEU A 236 -0.65 21.50 39.41
N PRO A 237 -0.35 22.78 39.13
CA PRO A 237 -0.89 23.91 39.89
C PRO A 237 -2.30 24.35 39.45
N ASP A 238 -2.65 24.13 38.19
CA ASP A 238 -4.00 24.35 37.63
C ASP A 238 -4.49 23.03 37.01
N ASP A 239 -5.53 22.45 37.59
CA ASP A 239 -6.12 21.20 37.14
C ASP A 239 -7.20 21.41 36.05
N ARG A 240 -7.60 22.65 35.72
CA ARG A 240 -8.65 22.94 34.72
C ARG A 240 -8.35 22.32 33.36
N VAL A 241 -7.09 22.29 32.94
CA VAL A 241 -6.69 21.66 31.68
C VAL A 241 -6.81 20.13 31.77
N ALA A 242 -6.41 19.54 32.91
CA ALA A 242 -6.62 18.12 33.19
C ALA A 242 -8.11 17.76 33.28
N GLN A 243 -8.96 18.63 33.82
CA GLN A 243 -10.42 18.46 33.84
C GLN A 243 -11.00 18.46 32.41
N LYS A 244 -10.59 19.41 31.55
CA LYS A 244 -10.98 19.43 30.12
C LYS A 244 -10.53 18.13 29.42
N LEU A 245 -9.30 17.68 29.65
CA LEU A 245 -8.77 16.41 29.12
C LEU A 245 -9.57 15.20 29.56
N CYS A 246 -9.82 15.07 30.86
CA CYS A 246 -10.58 13.98 31.46
C CYS A 246 -12.01 13.93 30.92
N HIS A 247 -12.66 15.08 30.72
CA HIS A 247 -13.98 15.16 30.10
C HIS A 247 -13.97 14.68 28.63
N LEU A 248 -12.99 15.09 27.83
CA LEU A 248 -12.88 14.72 26.41
C LEU A 248 -12.53 13.24 26.22
N LEU A 249 -11.71 12.68 27.11
CA LEU A 249 -11.24 11.28 27.07
C LEU A 249 -12.14 10.30 27.84
N GLY A 250 -13.05 10.79 28.70
CA GLY A 250 -13.91 9.96 29.54
C GLY A 250 -13.17 9.31 30.72
N LEU A 251 -12.15 9.98 31.28
CA LEU A 251 -11.28 9.45 32.34
C LEU A 251 -11.54 10.11 33.71
N PRO A 252 -11.30 9.42 34.84
CA PRO A 252 -11.33 10.05 36.16
C PRO A 252 -10.13 10.99 36.38
N LEU A 253 -10.40 12.22 36.85
CA LEU A 253 -9.37 13.25 37.09
C LEU A 253 -8.28 12.81 38.07
N VAL A 254 -8.67 12.15 39.16
CA VAL A 254 -7.75 11.72 40.24
C VAL A 254 -6.77 10.67 39.72
N ASP A 255 -7.24 9.69 38.96
CA ASP A 255 -6.39 8.64 38.39
C ASP A 255 -5.50 9.20 37.27
N PHE A 256 -6.03 10.08 36.43
CA PHE A 256 -5.29 10.76 35.37
C PHE A 256 -4.12 11.60 35.93
N THR A 257 -4.38 12.49 36.89
CA THR A 257 -3.33 13.32 37.51
C THR A 257 -2.33 12.47 38.30
N LYS A 258 -2.79 11.44 39.01
CA LYS A 258 -1.91 10.48 39.70
C LYS A 258 -1.03 9.69 38.72
N ALA A 259 -1.52 9.37 37.52
CA ALA A 259 -0.72 8.65 36.52
C ALA A 259 0.48 9.46 36.00
N PHE A 260 0.36 10.78 35.85
CA PHE A 260 1.48 11.65 35.46
C PHE A 260 2.43 11.96 36.61
N LEU A 261 1.90 12.27 37.80
CA LEU A 261 2.73 12.71 38.93
C LEU A 261 3.37 11.56 39.71
N ARG A 262 2.66 10.43 39.84
CA ARG A 262 3.07 9.23 40.60
C ARG A 262 2.67 7.92 39.88
N PRO A 263 3.16 7.67 38.65
CA PRO A 263 2.90 6.45 37.89
C PRO A 263 3.21 5.19 38.70
N ARG A 264 2.42 4.14 38.44
CA ARG A 264 2.61 2.80 39.01
C ARG A 264 3.54 2.00 38.09
N ILE A 265 4.82 1.94 38.44
CA ILE A 265 5.87 1.31 37.63
C ILE A 265 6.11 -0.11 38.16
N LYS A 266 6.32 -1.08 37.27
CA LYS A 266 6.72 -2.44 37.63
C LYS A 266 8.23 -2.49 37.82
N VAL A 267 8.69 -2.95 38.98
CA VAL A 267 10.12 -3.13 39.29
C VAL A 267 10.31 -4.59 39.69
N GLY A 268 10.95 -5.38 38.82
CA GLY A 268 11.00 -6.84 38.96
C GLY A 268 9.60 -7.46 38.91
N ARG A 269 9.14 -8.03 40.03
CA ARG A 269 7.80 -8.65 40.16
C ARG A 269 6.77 -7.75 40.84
N GLU A 270 7.19 -6.65 41.47
CA GLU A 270 6.31 -5.78 42.25
C GLU A 270 5.96 -4.48 41.52
N TYR A 271 4.94 -3.78 42.00
CA TYR A 271 4.52 -2.48 41.46
C TYR A 271 4.70 -1.39 42.50
N VAL A 272 5.53 -0.39 42.17
CA VAL A 272 5.87 0.74 43.05
C VAL A 272 5.35 2.04 42.44
N HIS A 273 4.82 2.94 43.26
CA HIS A 273 4.50 4.30 42.83
C HIS A 273 5.76 5.17 42.91
N LYS A 274 6.24 5.67 41.77
CA LYS A 274 7.41 6.56 41.69
C LYS A 274 6.98 7.99 41.40
N ALA A 275 7.32 8.93 42.27
CA ALA A 275 7.11 10.35 41.99
C ALA A 275 8.02 10.82 40.85
N GLN A 276 7.48 11.62 39.92
CA GLN A 276 8.22 12.20 38.81
C GLN A 276 8.72 13.61 39.17
N ASN A 277 9.84 14.03 38.58
CA ASN A 277 10.23 15.46 38.54
C ASN A 277 9.46 16.20 37.44
N LYS A 278 9.62 17.53 37.34
CA LYS A 278 8.89 18.34 36.35
C LYS A 278 9.10 17.85 34.91
N GLU A 279 10.36 17.63 34.54
CA GLU A 279 10.77 17.25 33.19
C GLU A 279 10.16 15.90 32.78
N GLN A 280 10.21 14.90 33.67
CA GLN A 280 9.60 13.58 33.48
C GLN A 280 8.07 13.66 33.30
N ALA A 281 7.39 14.57 34.02
CA ALA A 281 5.95 14.76 33.90
C ALA A 281 5.54 15.44 32.58
N GLU A 282 6.26 16.50 32.17
CA GLU A 282 6.08 17.15 30.86
C GLU A 282 6.33 16.15 29.71
N PHE A 283 7.39 15.35 29.85
CA PHE A 283 7.78 14.31 28.89
C PHE A 283 6.77 13.17 28.76
N ALA A 284 6.21 12.69 29.88
CA ALA A 284 5.15 11.69 29.85
C ALA A 284 3.88 12.20 29.15
N VAL A 285 3.56 13.50 29.32
CA VAL A 285 2.49 14.18 28.59
C VAL A 285 2.79 14.24 27.09
N GLU A 286 4.02 14.56 26.69
CA GLU A 286 4.42 14.55 25.28
C GLU A 286 4.31 13.15 24.65
N ALA A 287 4.84 12.12 25.31
CA ALA A 287 4.82 10.74 24.83
C ALA A 287 3.39 10.21 24.66
N ILE A 288 2.53 10.41 25.67
CA ILE A 288 1.11 10.01 25.60
C ILE A 288 0.37 10.75 24.49
N SER A 289 0.64 12.04 24.29
CA SER A 289 0.00 12.82 23.22
C SER A 289 0.36 12.29 21.81
N LYS A 290 1.65 11.97 21.56
CA LYS A 290 2.10 11.36 20.30
C LYS A 290 1.53 9.95 20.10
N ALA A 291 1.49 9.13 21.15
CA ALA A 291 0.90 7.78 21.10
C ALA A 291 -0.63 7.81 20.85
N CYS A 292 -1.34 8.78 21.42
CA CYS A 292 -2.76 9.03 21.13
C CYS A 292 -2.98 9.40 19.66
N TYR A 293 -2.12 10.24 19.08
CA TYR A 293 -2.20 10.59 17.66
C TYR A 293 -1.94 9.39 16.74
N GLU A 294 -0.88 8.61 16.99
CA GLU A 294 -0.56 7.44 16.16
C GLU A 294 -1.66 6.37 16.21
N LYS A 295 -2.15 6.02 17.41
CA LYS A 295 -3.24 5.03 17.57
C LYS A 295 -4.53 5.50 16.89
N MET A 296 -4.82 6.81 16.92
CA MET A 296 -5.93 7.42 16.21
C MET A 296 -5.77 7.33 14.69
N PHE A 297 -4.58 7.64 14.15
CA PHE A 297 -4.30 7.55 12.71
C PHE A 297 -4.38 6.10 12.22
N ARG A 298 -3.80 5.14 12.97
CA ARG A 298 -3.91 3.71 12.70
C ARG A 298 -5.36 3.22 12.69
N TRP A 299 -6.19 3.69 13.63
CA TRP A 299 -7.62 3.42 13.66
C TRP A 299 -8.35 4.01 12.44
N LEU A 300 -7.99 5.24 12.03
CA LEU A 300 -8.57 5.90 10.86
C LEU A 300 -8.28 5.11 9.57
N VAL A 301 -7.02 4.71 9.33
CA VAL A 301 -6.66 3.87 8.19
C VAL A 301 -7.41 2.54 8.23
N GLY A 302 -7.48 1.88 9.39
CA GLY A 302 -8.26 0.65 9.57
C GLY A 302 -9.78 0.83 9.35
N ARG A 303 -10.33 2.03 9.56
CA ARG A 303 -11.72 2.37 9.21
C ARG A 303 -11.91 2.62 7.73
N LEU A 304 -10.96 3.28 7.06
CA LEU A 304 -10.98 3.49 5.61
C LEU A 304 -10.91 2.14 4.87
N ASN A 305 -9.98 1.26 5.24
CA ASN A 305 -9.85 -0.06 4.61
C ASN A 305 -11.14 -0.90 4.75
N LYS A 306 -11.82 -0.84 5.91
CA LYS A 306 -13.14 -1.49 6.10
C LYS A 306 -14.28 -0.94 5.22
N SER A 307 -14.13 0.26 4.63
CA SER A 307 -15.08 0.81 3.65
C SER A 307 -14.67 0.53 2.20
N LEU A 308 -13.37 0.39 1.94
CA LEU A 308 -12.80 0.12 0.62
C LEU A 308 -12.79 -1.38 0.28
N ASP A 309 -12.74 -2.25 1.29
CA ASP A 309 -12.85 -3.71 1.13
C ASP A 309 -14.32 -4.16 1.21
N ARG A 310 -15.06 -3.93 0.13
CA ARG A 310 -16.49 -4.28 0.03
C ARG A 310 -16.76 -5.76 -0.26
N THR A 311 -15.74 -6.55 -0.59
CA THR A 311 -15.94 -7.86 -1.22
C THR A 311 -15.11 -8.95 -0.55
N ARG A 312 -15.74 -9.92 0.12
CA ARG A 312 -15.08 -11.12 0.68
C ARG A 312 -14.37 -12.03 -0.35
N ARG A 313 -14.41 -11.67 -1.65
CA ARG A 313 -13.68 -12.37 -2.70
C ARG A 313 -12.35 -11.68 -2.90
N GLN A 314 -11.25 -12.38 -2.63
CA GLN A 314 -9.92 -11.89 -2.98
C GLN A 314 -9.87 -11.60 -4.49
N GLY A 315 -9.33 -10.44 -4.86
CA GLY A 315 -9.13 -10.08 -6.26
C GLY A 315 -8.09 -10.99 -6.91
N ALA A 316 -8.31 -11.36 -8.18
CA ALA A 316 -7.41 -12.22 -8.93
C ALA A 316 -6.07 -11.54 -9.29
N SER A 317 -6.03 -10.20 -9.24
CA SER A 317 -4.83 -9.40 -9.45
C SER A 317 -4.93 -8.08 -8.69
N PHE A 318 -3.79 -7.39 -8.52
CA PHE A 318 -3.77 -6.06 -7.93
C PHE A 318 -2.71 -5.16 -8.56
N ILE A 319 -2.96 -3.86 -8.50
CA ILE A 319 -1.95 -2.82 -8.77
C ILE A 319 -1.61 -2.18 -7.42
N GLY A 320 -0.34 -2.25 -7.04
CA GLY A 320 0.20 -1.55 -5.88
C GLY A 320 0.74 -0.19 -6.29
N ILE A 321 0.38 0.87 -5.56
CA ILE A 321 0.91 2.22 -5.79
C ILE A 321 1.65 2.64 -4.52
N LEU A 322 2.96 2.88 -4.65
CA LEU A 322 3.82 3.27 -3.54
C LEU A 322 4.09 4.78 -3.59
N ASP A 323 3.62 5.50 -2.57
CA ASP A 323 3.77 6.93 -2.38
C ASP A 323 4.41 7.18 -1.00
N ILE A 324 5.73 7.29 -0.96
CA ILE A 324 6.49 7.54 0.27
C ILE A 324 6.84 9.02 0.45
N ALA A 325 7.22 9.40 1.67
CA ALA A 325 7.92 10.67 1.89
C ALA A 325 9.18 10.73 1.00
N GLY A 326 9.43 11.88 0.39
CA GLY A 326 10.61 12.04 -0.46
C GLY A 326 11.89 12.06 0.35
N PHE A 327 13.02 11.89 -0.33
CA PHE A 327 14.34 12.15 0.26
C PHE A 327 14.40 13.58 0.83
N GLU A 328 14.94 13.73 2.03
CA GLU A 328 14.96 14.98 2.78
C GLU A 328 16.38 15.35 3.20
N ILE A 329 16.77 16.59 2.92
CA ILE A 329 18.05 17.16 3.33
C ILE A 329 17.77 18.49 4.03
N PHE A 330 18.12 18.54 5.31
CA PHE A 330 18.14 19.73 6.16
C PHE A 330 19.56 19.99 6.72
N GLU A 331 19.82 21.14 7.36
CA GLU A 331 21.08 21.52 8.02
C GLU A 331 21.40 20.60 9.20
N LEU A 332 20.36 20.12 9.89
CA LEU A 332 20.44 19.11 10.93
C LEU A 332 19.33 18.07 10.71
N ASN A 333 19.72 16.84 10.39
CA ASN A 333 18.79 15.73 10.20
C ASN A 333 18.81 14.83 11.43
N SER A 334 17.66 14.26 11.81
CA SER A 334 17.54 13.39 12.98
C SER A 334 17.13 11.97 12.57
N PHE A 335 16.91 11.09 13.55
CA PHE A 335 16.62 9.67 13.33
C PHE A 335 15.45 9.42 12.37
N GLU A 336 14.38 10.21 12.47
CA GLU A 336 13.22 10.10 11.57
C GLU A 336 13.60 10.39 10.11
N GLN A 337 14.49 11.36 9.87
CA GLN A 337 15.02 11.64 8.52
C GLN A 337 15.96 10.54 8.03
N LEU A 338 16.78 9.93 8.90
CA LEU A 338 17.61 8.79 8.52
C LEU A 338 16.72 7.66 7.98
N CYS A 339 15.63 7.34 8.68
CA CYS A 339 14.68 6.31 8.26
C CYS A 339 13.97 6.63 6.93
N ILE A 340 13.59 7.90 6.69
CA ILE A 340 13.02 8.34 5.41
C ILE A 340 14.07 8.22 4.27
N ASN A 341 15.28 8.71 4.51
CA ASN A 341 16.36 8.73 3.52
C ASN A 341 16.85 7.31 3.18
N TYR A 342 17.00 6.44 4.18
CA TYR A 342 17.28 5.01 4.02
C TYR A 342 16.21 4.30 3.18
N THR A 343 14.92 4.60 3.40
CA THR A 343 13.83 4.03 2.59
C THR A 343 13.93 4.48 1.13
N ASN A 344 14.27 5.76 0.89
CA ASN A 344 14.50 6.27 -0.47
C ASN A 344 15.76 5.66 -1.11
N GLU A 345 16.86 5.47 -0.36
CA GLU A 345 18.08 4.77 -0.81
C GLU A 345 17.76 3.35 -1.29
N LYS A 346 16.98 2.58 -0.50
CA LYS A 346 16.52 1.24 -0.87
C LYS A 346 15.62 1.21 -2.10
N LEU A 347 14.73 2.19 -2.28
CA LEU A 347 13.92 2.28 -3.49
C LEU A 347 14.75 2.65 -4.73
N GLN A 348 15.76 3.50 -4.58
CA GLN A 348 16.68 3.80 -5.67
C GLN A 348 17.56 2.59 -6.01
N GLN A 349 18.03 1.83 -5.02
CA GLN A 349 18.75 0.57 -5.26
C GLN A 349 17.85 -0.50 -5.92
N LEU A 350 16.59 -0.60 -5.51
CA LEU A 350 15.62 -1.48 -6.17
C LEU A 350 15.39 -1.07 -7.63
N PHE A 351 15.28 0.24 -7.91
CA PHE A 351 15.22 0.76 -9.28
C PHE A 351 16.50 0.40 -10.05
N ASN A 352 17.68 0.63 -9.46
CA ASN A 352 18.96 0.34 -10.11
C ASN A 352 19.08 -1.17 -10.43
N ASN A 353 18.82 -2.05 -9.47
CA ASN A 353 18.83 -3.49 -9.68
C ASN A 353 17.82 -3.95 -10.73
N THR A 354 16.60 -3.42 -10.71
CA THR A 354 15.54 -3.82 -11.65
C THR A 354 15.82 -3.33 -13.08
N MET A 355 16.35 -2.12 -13.23
CA MET A 355 16.53 -1.46 -14.52
C MET A 355 17.87 -1.81 -15.17
N PHE A 356 18.96 -1.90 -14.40
CA PHE A 356 20.31 -2.18 -14.91
C PHE A 356 20.73 -3.65 -14.78
N VAL A 357 20.51 -4.29 -13.61
CA VAL A 357 21.06 -5.63 -13.32
C VAL A 357 20.16 -6.72 -13.90
N LEU A 358 18.89 -6.77 -13.50
CA LEU A 358 17.95 -7.81 -13.94
C LEU A 358 17.69 -7.79 -15.46
N GLU A 359 17.74 -6.63 -16.10
CA GLU A 359 17.58 -6.50 -17.55
C GLU A 359 18.78 -7.08 -18.32
N GLN A 360 20.01 -6.82 -17.84
CA GLN A 360 21.23 -7.40 -18.43
C GLN A 360 21.38 -8.90 -18.14
N GLU A 361 21.00 -9.33 -16.93
CA GLU A 361 20.91 -10.77 -16.60
C GLU A 361 19.92 -11.51 -17.52
N GLU A 362 18.77 -10.90 -17.82
CA GLU A 362 17.78 -11.48 -18.74
C GLU A 362 18.37 -11.62 -20.16
N TYR A 363 19.13 -10.63 -20.64
CA TYR A 363 19.82 -10.72 -21.93
C TYR A 363 20.86 -11.85 -21.94
N GLN A 364 21.62 -12.02 -20.85
CA GLN A 364 22.58 -13.12 -20.70
C GLN A 364 21.90 -14.50 -20.63
N LYS A 365 20.81 -14.63 -19.85
CA LYS A 365 19.99 -15.84 -19.74
C LYS A 365 19.37 -16.24 -21.09
N GLU A 366 18.96 -15.26 -21.88
CA GLU A 366 18.42 -15.44 -23.23
C GLU A 366 19.51 -15.56 -24.31
N GLY A 367 20.80 -15.55 -23.94
CA GLY A 367 21.92 -15.75 -24.86
C GLY A 367 22.04 -14.66 -25.93
N ILE A 368 21.64 -13.43 -25.61
CA ILE A 368 21.75 -12.27 -26.50
C ILE A 368 23.19 -11.75 -26.46
N ASP A 369 23.74 -11.46 -27.64
CA ASP A 369 25.01 -10.78 -27.79
C ASP A 369 24.93 -9.36 -27.21
N TRP A 370 25.48 -9.20 -26.01
CA TRP A 370 25.44 -7.99 -25.19
C TRP A 370 26.69 -7.91 -24.31
N GLU A 371 27.44 -6.81 -24.43
CA GLU A 371 28.55 -6.51 -23.53
C GLU A 371 27.99 -5.97 -22.20
N PHE A 372 28.36 -6.58 -21.07
CA PHE A 372 27.91 -6.11 -19.77
C PHE A 372 28.44 -4.70 -19.49
N ILE A 373 27.54 -3.74 -19.29
CA ILE A 373 27.88 -2.37 -18.96
C ILE A 373 27.70 -2.19 -17.45
N ASP A 374 28.81 -2.01 -16.75
CA ASP A 374 28.80 -1.52 -15.37
C ASP A 374 28.60 0.00 -15.39
N PHE A 375 27.60 0.48 -14.65
CA PHE A 375 27.27 1.89 -14.52
C PHE A 375 27.80 2.51 -13.22
N GLY A 376 28.36 1.72 -12.30
CA GLY A 376 28.91 2.21 -11.02
C GLY A 376 27.86 2.82 -10.07
N LEU A 377 26.57 2.61 -10.32
CA LEU A 377 25.45 3.15 -9.55
C LEU A 377 25.03 2.22 -8.38
N ASP A 378 25.99 1.60 -7.72
CA ASP A 378 25.70 0.71 -6.58
C ASP A 378 25.55 1.51 -5.27
N LEU A 379 24.35 1.43 -4.68
CA LEU A 379 24.02 2.04 -3.39
C LEU A 379 24.11 1.03 -2.23
N GLN A 380 24.39 -0.25 -2.53
CA GLN A 380 24.53 -1.29 -1.50
C GLN A 380 25.53 -0.92 -0.40
N PRO A 381 26.68 -0.25 -0.64
CA PRO A 381 27.58 0.17 0.44
C PRO A 381 26.95 1.17 1.42
N THR A 382 26.05 2.05 0.96
CA THR A 382 25.32 2.99 1.84
C THR A 382 24.21 2.28 2.61
N ILE A 383 23.52 1.33 1.96
CA ILE A 383 22.48 0.50 2.60
C ILE A 383 23.09 -0.40 3.67
N ASP A 384 24.19 -1.08 3.35
CA ASP A 384 24.94 -1.96 4.25
C ASP A 384 25.41 -1.24 5.51
N LEU A 385 25.96 -0.02 5.35
CA LEU A 385 26.36 0.85 6.47
C LEU A 385 25.20 1.11 7.45
N ILE A 386 23.97 1.15 6.96
CA ILE A 386 22.78 1.45 7.79
C ILE A 386 22.19 0.16 8.38
N GLU A 387 22.03 -0.90 7.59
CA GLU A 387 21.20 -2.07 7.97
C GLU A 387 21.94 -3.34 8.39
N LYS A 388 23.21 -3.54 8.00
CA LYS A 388 23.88 -4.82 8.27
C LYS A 388 24.12 -5.01 9.78
N PRO A 389 24.41 -6.25 10.23
CA PRO A 389 25.02 -6.46 11.53
C PRO A 389 26.27 -5.57 11.68
N MET A 390 26.39 -4.86 12.80
CA MET A 390 27.38 -3.79 13.05
C MET A 390 27.18 -2.49 12.24
N GLY A 391 26.08 -2.31 11.50
CA GLY A 391 25.70 -1.03 10.87
C GLY A 391 25.00 -0.07 11.85
N ILE A 392 24.68 1.14 11.37
CA ILE A 392 24.16 2.25 12.19
C ILE A 392 22.93 1.86 13.01
N LEU A 393 21.94 1.17 12.42
CA LEU A 393 20.73 0.76 13.15
C LEU A 393 21.02 -0.34 14.19
N ALA A 394 21.84 -1.33 13.84
CA ALA A 394 22.22 -2.42 14.75
C ALA A 394 23.02 -1.89 15.96
N LEU A 395 23.94 -0.94 15.74
CA LEU A 395 24.70 -0.29 16.81
C LEU A 395 23.81 0.62 17.68
N LEU A 396 22.76 1.21 17.12
CA LEU A 396 21.78 1.99 17.87
C LEU A 396 20.92 1.09 18.77
N ASP A 397 20.34 0.02 18.21
CA ASP A 397 19.58 -0.99 18.96
C ASP A 397 20.40 -1.58 20.12
N GLU A 398 21.66 -1.91 19.85
CA GLU A 398 22.57 -2.44 20.87
C GLU A 398 22.84 -1.42 21.98
N GLN A 399 23.12 -0.15 21.64
CA GLN A 399 23.33 0.91 22.63
C GLN A 399 22.06 1.21 23.45
N CYS A 400 20.88 1.08 22.86
CA CYS A 400 19.61 1.24 23.59
C CYS A 400 19.44 0.22 24.74
N LEU A 401 20.03 -0.98 24.62
CA LEU A 401 19.96 -2.01 25.65
C LEU A 401 20.88 -1.75 26.86
N PHE A 402 21.86 -0.84 26.75
CA PHE A 402 22.83 -0.56 27.83
C PHE A 402 22.35 0.58 28.76
N PRO A 403 22.10 0.33 30.07
CA PRO A 403 21.51 1.34 30.97
C PRO A 403 22.33 2.61 31.24
N LYS A 404 23.60 2.65 30.81
CA LYS A 404 24.52 3.79 30.95
C LYS A 404 24.94 4.40 29.60
N ALA A 405 24.42 3.90 28.49
CA ALA A 405 24.73 4.45 27.17
C ALA A 405 24.16 5.86 27.00
N THR A 406 24.82 6.65 26.16
CA THR A 406 24.42 8.01 25.79
C THR A 406 24.57 8.18 24.28
N ASP A 407 23.91 9.18 23.69
CA ASP A 407 24.05 9.43 22.26
C ASP A 407 25.51 9.70 21.85
N LYS A 408 26.34 10.21 22.77
CA LYS A 408 27.79 10.36 22.60
C LYS A 408 28.52 9.02 22.54
N SER A 409 28.24 8.08 23.44
CA SER A 409 28.88 6.74 23.39
C SER A 409 28.45 5.97 22.14
N PHE A 410 27.23 6.21 21.64
CA PHE A 410 26.79 5.71 20.34
C PHE A 410 27.62 6.31 19.18
N VAL A 411 27.81 7.63 19.13
CA VAL A 411 28.63 8.29 18.08
C VAL A 411 30.09 7.85 18.14
N GLU A 412 30.68 7.72 19.34
CA GLU A 412 32.02 7.17 19.52
C GLU A 412 32.11 5.72 18.98
N LYS A 413 31.11 4.89 19.25
CA LYS A 413 31.02 3.52 18.70
C LYS A 413 30.87 3.52 17.18
N LEU A 414 30.13 4.45 16.58
CA LEU A 414 30.08 4.63 15.13
C LEU A 414 31.46 5.00 14.55
N PHE A 415 32.20 5.91 15.18
CA PHE A 415 33.52 6.32 14.71
C PHE A 415 34.53 5.15 14.75
N VAL A 416 34.53 4.36 15.81
CA VAL A 416 35.38 3.16 15.93
C VAL A 416 35.07 2.16 14.82
N ASN A 417 33.80 1.89 14.52
CA ASN A 417 33.40 0.89 13.53
C ASN A 417 33.44 1.38 12.06
N HIS A 418 33.24 2.68 11.81
CA HIS A 418 32.97 3.19 10.45
C HIS A 418 33.86 4.36 9.99
N SER A 419 34.82 4.83 10.78
CA SER A 419 35.75 5.92 10.39
C SER A 419 36.48 5.71 9.05
N LYS A 420 36.66 4.46 8.61
CA LYS A 420 37.30 4.09 7.32
C LYS A 420 36.29 3.79 6.20
N HIS A 421 35.00 3.84 6.47
CA HIS A 421 33.96 3.44 5.51
C HIS A 421 33.70 4.56 4.48
N PRO A 422 33.75 4.30 3.16
CA PRO A 422 33.73 5.35 2.13
C PRO A 422 32.43 6.15 2.04
N LYS A 423 31.35 5.69 2.70
CA LYS A 423 30.06 6.38 2.78
C LYS A 423 29.79 7.04 4.14
N PHE A 424 30.70 6.90 5.10
CA PHE A 424 30.60 7.50 6.43
C PHE A 424 31.60 8.66 6.54
N VAL A 425 31.17 9.80 7.08
CA VAL A 425 31.96 11.03 7.16
C VAL A 425 31.92 11.57 8.58
N ILE A 426 33.11 11.82 9.14
CA ILE A 426 33.28 12.50 10.43
C ILE A 426 33.28 14.02 10.18
N PRO A 427 32.37 14.79 10.79
CA PRO A 427 32.31 16.24 10.66
C PRO A 427 33.52 16.94 11.30
N GLU A 428 33.75 18.20 10.93
CA GLU A 428 34.77 19.03 11.58
C GLU A 428 34.41 19.32 13.05
N MET A 429 35.41 19.51 13.91
CA MET A 429 35.28 19.74 15.37
C MET A 429 34.42 20.95 15.80
N ARG A 430 33.91 21.76 14.85
CA ARG A 430 33.00 22.90 15.08
C ARG A 430 31.64 22.75 14.42
N ALA A 431 31.38 21.62 13.76
CA ALA A 431 30.08 21.32 13.17
C ALA A 431 29.02 21.10 14.26
N LYS A 432 27.75 21.32 13.90
CA LYS A 432 26.60 20.98 14.76
C LYS A 432 26.15 19.52 14.60
N SER A 433 26.56 18.86 13.52
CA SER A 433 26.28 17.46 13.23
C SER A 433 27.30 16.56 13.92
N ASP A 434 26.82 15.42 14.40
CA ASP A 434 27.63 14.42 15.08
C ASP A 434 28.28 13.46 14.06
N PHE A 435 27.58 13.13 12.98
CA PHE A 435 28.12 12.37 11.86
C PHE A 435 27.42 12.71 10.54
N ALA A 436 27.97 12.24 9.41
CA ALA A 436 27.33 12.40 8.10
C ALA A 436 27.43 11.13 7.25
N VAL A 437 26.44 10.93 6.38
CA VAL A 437 26.36 9.78 5.46
C VAL A 437 26.26 10.29 4.03
N ILE A 438 26.98 9.62 3.12
CA ILE A 438 26.93 9.88 1.68
C ILE A 438 25.86 8.99 1.07
N HIS A 439 24.70 9.59 0.82
CA HIS A 439 23.56 8.99 0.14
C HIS A 439 23.64 9.20 -1.37
N TYR A 440 22.81 8.49 -2.15
CA TYR A 440 22.72 8.69 -3.60
C TYR A 440 22.43 10.16 -3.96
N ALA A 441 21.60 10.85 -3.18
CA ALA A 441 21.21 12.25 -3.38
C ALA A 441 22.20 13.28 -2.82
N GLY A 442 23.33 12.84 -2.26
CA GLY A 442 24.38 13.71 -1.70
C GLY A 442 24.74 13.40 -0.24
N ARG A 443 25.60 14.23 0.34
CA ARG A 443 25.93 14.17 1.78
C ARG A 443 24.76 14.67 2.61
N VAL A 444 24.41 13.93 3.66
CA VAL A 444 23.42 14.34 4.66
C VAL A 444 24.09 14.36 6.04
N ASP A 445 24.02 15.51 6.71
CA ASP A 445 24.57 15.73 8.04
C ASP A 445 23.51 15.40 9.12
N TYR A 446 23.83 14.48 10.02
CA TYR A 446 22.94 14.02 11.08
C TYR A 446 23.42 14.48 12.46
N SER A 447 22.49 14.83 13.34
CA SER A 447 22.77 14.90 14.77
C SER A 447 22.12 13.73 15.49
N ALA A 448 22.92 13.06 16.31
CA ALA A 448 22.57 11.89 17.10
C ALA A 448 21.82 12.25 18.40
N ASP A 449 21.62 13.54 18.70
CA ASP A 449 20.94 14.00 19.90
C ASP A 449 19.57 13.30 20.08
N GLN A 450 19.40 12.65 21.23
CA GLN A 450 18.22 11.90 21.64
C GLN A 450 17.88 10.69 20.75
N TRP A 451 18.84 10.12 20.01
CA TRP A 451 18.58 8.93 19.16
C TRP A 451 18.32 7.67 19.98
N LEU A 452 19.07 7.42 21.05
CA LEU A 452 18.81 6.27 21.94
C LEU A 452 17.42 6.38 22.57
N MET A 453 17.02 7.60 22.93
CA MET A 453 15.70 7.90 23.43
C MET A 453 14.64 7.69 22.35
N LYS A 454 14.81 8.20 21.13
CA LYS A 454 13.86 8.00 20.02
C LYS A 454 13.65 6.54 19.64
N ASN A 455 14.72 5.74 19.67
CA ASN A 455 14.64 4.32 19.32
C ASN A 455 13.99 3.49 20.45
N MET A 456 14.18 3.89 21.72
CA MET A 456 13.40 3.40 22.87
C MET A 456 12.04 4.13 23.07
N ASP A 457 11.66 5.00 22.13
CA ASP A 457 10.55 5.97 22.16
C ASP A 457 10.37 6.71 23.50
N PRO A 458 11.25 7.69 23.80
CA PRO A 458 10.73 9.07 23.83
C PRO A 458 11.73 10.22 23.45
N LEU A 459 11.81 10.57 22.14
CA LEU A 459 11.72 11.92 21.47
C LEU A 459 12.56 13.15 21.98
N ASN A 460 13.34 13.90 21.15
CA ASN A 460 12.92 15.08 20.32
C ASN A 460 13.97 15.63 19.24
N GLU A 461 13.79 16.84 18.64
CA GLU A 461 14.23 17.29 17.28
C GLU A 461 15.04 18.63 17.15
N ASN A 462 15.69 18.93 15.97
CA ASN A 462 15.34 20.05 15.00
C ASN A 462 16.39 20.57 13.93
N ALA A 463 15.89 20.79 12.68
CA ALA A 463 16.02 21.97 11.75
C ALA A 463 17.17 22.24 10.70
N GLY A 464 16.77 22.66 9.47
CA GLY A 464 17.34 23.81 8.69
C GLY A 464 17.45 23.76 7.12
N LYS A 465 17.06 24.84 6.40
CA LYS A 465 17.37 25.40 5.04
C LYS A 465 18.11 24.71 3.83
N ILE A 466 18.02 25.40 2.66
CA ILE A 466 18.89 25.35 1.42
C ILE A 466 18.60 24.24 0.35
N ALA A 467 18.82 24.36 -0.99
CA ALA A 467 18.90 25.50 -1.97
C ALA A 467 18.73 25.04 -3.47
N SER A 468 19.10 25.84 -4.49
CA SER A 468 18.72 25.68 -5.93
C SER A 468 19.60 24.82 -6.87
N LEU A 469 20.77 24.33 -6.44
CA LEU A 469 21.59 23.38 -7.22
C LEU A 469 20.95 21.98 -7.38
N LEU A 470 19.99 21.67 -6.49
CA LEU A 470 19.22 20.43 -6.39
C LEU A 470 18.83 19.78 -7.73
N VAL A 471 18.32 20.56 -8.70
CA VAL A 471 17.74 20.01 -9.94
C VAL A 471 18.80 19.34 -10.84
N LEU A 472 20.03 19.86 -10.85
CA LEU A 472 21.13 19.27 -11.63
C LEU A 472 21.74 18.05 -10.94
N GLU A 473 21.64 17.98 -9.62
CA GLU A 473 22.12 16.87 -8.81
C GLU A 473 21.12 15.70 -8.87
N GLN A 474 19.82 15.98 -8.65
CA GLN A 474 18.71 15.03 -8.83
C GLN A 474 18.76 14.24 -10.14
N LEU A 475 19.06 14.88 -11.27
CA LEU A 475 19.10 14.20 -12.57
C LEU A 475 20.28 13.22 -12.72
N LYS A 476 21.37 13.44 -11.98
CA LYS A 476 22.52 12.52 -11.91
C LYS A 476 22.28 11.43 -10.87
N CYS A 477 21.84 11.82 -9.68
CA CYS A 477 21.65 10.94 -8.52
C CYS A 477 20.56 9.89 -8.73
N ASN A 478 19.44 10.23 -9.40
CA ASN A 478 18.38 9.28 -9.72
C ASN A 478 18.74 8.29 -10.86
N GLY A 479 19.96 8.33 -11.42
CA GLY A 479 20.40 7.46 -12.52
C GLY A 479 19.63 7.65 -13.83
N VAL A 480 18.99 8.82 -14.03
CA VAL A 480 18.05 9.04 -15.15
C VAL A 480 18.76 9.08 -16.49
N LEU A 481 19.97 9.64 -16.56
CA LEU A 481 20.76 9.68 -17.79
C LEU A 481 21.23 8.29 -18.20
N GLU A 482 21.57 7.46 -17.24
CA GLU A 482 22.02 6.08 -17.39
C GLU A 482 20.83 5.16 -17.74
N GLY A 483 19.65 5.38 -17.13
CA GLY A 483 18.40 4.70 -17.49
C GLY A 483 17.92 5.04 -18.90
N ILE A 484 18.05 6.30 -19.33
CA ILE A 484 17.83 6.69 -20.73
C ILE A 484 18.89 6.04 -21.63
N ARG A 485 20.13 5.87 -21.17
CA ARG A 485 21.20 5.22 -21.95
C ARG A 485 20.90 3.74 -22.19
N ILE A 486 20.52 2.96 -21.16
CA ILE A 486 20.03 1.58 -21.34
C ILE A 486 18.82 1.53 -22.26
N CYS A 487 17.77 2.31 -22.00
CA CYS A 487 16.55 2.29 -22.83
C CYS A 487 16.80 2.68 -24.31
N ARG A 488 17.89 3.40 -24.60
CA ARG A 488 18.33 3.73 -25.97
C ARG A 488 19.31 2.72 -26.57
N GLN A 489 20.11 2.02 -25.77
CA GLN A 489 21.13 1.07 -26.27
C GLN A 489 20.58 -0.35 -26.35
N GLY A 490 19.87 -0.81 -25.31
CA GLY A 490 19.24 -2.13 -25.20
C GLY A 490 17.85 -2.24 -25.83
N PHE A 491 17.10 -3.24 -25.37
CA PHE A 491 15.87 -3.73 -26.02
C PHE A 491 14.72 -3.87 -25.00
N PRO A 492 14.11 -2.75 -24.55
CA PRO A 492 13.20 -2.69 -23.40
C PRO A 492 11.81 -3.35 -23.62
N SER A 493 11.61 -4.05 -24.74
CA SER A 493 10.35 -4.71 -25.08
C SER A 493 10.62 -6.16 -25.44
N ARG A 494 10.09 -7.11 -24.65
CA ARG A 494 10.30 -8.55 -24.82
C ARG A 494 8.98 -9.30 -24.98
N VAL A 495 8.92 -10.24 -25.92
CA VAL A 495 7.72 -11.04 -26.23
C VAL A 495 8.12 -12.51 -26.43
N PRO A 496 7.47 -13.48 -25.74
CA PRO A 496 7.70 -14.91 -25.99
C PRO A 496 7.36 -15.30 -27.43
N PHE A 497 8.13 -16.22 -28.04
CA PHE A 497 7.95 -16.54 -29.46
C PHE A 497 6.54 -17.01 -29.83
N GLN A 498 5.91 -17.83 -28.98
CA GLN A 498 4.56 -18.32 -29.20
C GLN A 498 3.52 -17.18 -29.17
N GLU A 499 3.68 -16.19 -28.28
CA GLU A 499 2.80 -15.03 -28.24
C GLU A 499 3.03 -14.15 -29.47
N PHE A 500 4.28 -13.84 -29.81
CA PHE A 500 4.62 -13.02 -30.98
C PHE A 500 4.01 -13.61 -32.25
N ARG A 501 4.18 -14.93 -32.48
CA ARG A 501 3.54 -15.63 -33.59
C ARG A 501 2.02 -15.49 -33.54
N HIS A 502 1.38 -15.93 -32.46
CA HIS A 502 -0.08 -15.93 -32.35
C HIS A 502 -0.70 -14.51 -32.47
N ARG A 503 0.06 -13.46 -32.14
CA ARG A 503 -0.36 -12.07 -32.22
C ARG A 503 -0.18 -11.48 -33.62
N TYR A 504 0.96 -11.73 -34.29
CA TYR A 504 1.36 -11.05 -35.52
C TYR A 504 1.38 -11.91 -36.79
N GLU A 505 1.10 -13.22 -36.75
CA GLU A 505 1.07 -14.12 -37.93
C GLU A 505 0.08 -13.65 -39.02
N LEU A 506 -0.92 -12.84 -38.66
CA LEU A 506 -1.81 -12.13 -39.60
C LEU A 506 -1.07 -11.18 -40.56
N LEU A 507 0.03 -10.55 -40.11
CA LEU A 507 0.84 -9.63 -40.92
C LEU A 507 1.67 -10.38 -41.97
N THR A 508 1.97 -11.66 -41.71
CA THR A 508 2.87 -12.50 -42.51
C THR A 508 2.13 -13.72 -43.10
N PRO A 509 1.10 -13.51 -43.95
CA PRO A 509 0.29 -14.60 -44.47
C PRO A 509 1.12 -15.55 -45.34
N ASN A 510 0.89 -16.85 -45.19
CA ASN A 510 1.56 -17.96 -45.90
C ASN A 510 3.08 -18.12 -45.65
N VAL A 511 3.68 -17.30 -44.77
CA VAL A 511 5.11 -17.39 -44.42
C VAL A 511 5.41 -18.64 -43.57
N ILE A 512 4.48 -19.01 -42.68
CA ILE A 512 4.62 -20.19 -41.84
C ILE A 512 3.84 -21.37 -42.46
N PRO A 513 4.49 -22.52 -42.73
CA PRO A 513 3.83 -23.73 -43.22
C PRO A 513 2.76 -24.26 -42.25
N LYS A 514 1.74 -24.93 -42.80
CA LYS A 514 0.73 -25.64 -42.00
C LYS A 514 1.33 -26.89 -41.37
N GLY A 515 1.62 -26.84 -40.07
CA GLY A 515 2.19 -27.94 -39.31
C GLY A 515 2.83 -27.45 -38.01
N PHE A 516 3.47 -28.37 -37.28
CA PHE A 516 4.35 -27.99 -36.18
C PHE A 516 5.63 -27.34 -36.71
N MET A 517 6.06 -26.26 -36.08
CA MET A 517 7.32 -25.56 -36.34
C MET A 517 7.83 -25.02 -35.02
N ASP A 518 9.14 -25.05 -34.81
CA ASP A 518 9.77 -24.44 -33.64
C ASP A 518 9.44 -22.93 -33.54
N GLY A 519 9.29 -22.44 -32.31
CA GLY A 519 8.90 -21.06 -32.05
C GLY A 519 9.93 -20.03 -32.53
N LYS A 520 11.23 -20.30 -32.33
CA LYS A 520 12.32 -19.40 -32.72
C LYS A 520 12.47 -19.36 -34.24
N GLU A 521 12.37 -20.51 -34.89
CA GLU A 521 12.35 -20.63 -36.36
C GLU A 521 11.14 -19.90 -36.99
N ALA A 522 9.95 -20.08 -36.42
CA ALA A 522 8.74 -19.42 -36.90
C ALA A 522 8.85 -17.89 -36.78
N VAL A 523 9.31 -17.38 -35.64
CA VAL A 523 9.50 -15.92 -35.46
C VAL A 523 10.58 -15.38 -36.38
N ARG A 524 11.70 -16.09 -36.61
CA ARG A 524 12.72 -15.60 -37.56
C ARG A 524 12.14 -15.40 -38.96
N LYS A 525 11.39 -16.37 -39.48
CA LYS A 525 10.73 -16.26 -40.80
C LYS A 525 9.70 -15.12 -40.85
N MET A 526 8.96 -14.88 -39.77
CA MET A 526 8.05 -13.73 -39.69
C MET A 526 8.82 -12.41 -39.76
N ILE A 527 9.92 -12.28 -39.03
CA ILE A 527 10.74 -11.07 -38.98
C ILE A 527 11.44 -10.79 -40.32
N GLU A 528 11.91 -11.84 -41.00
CA GLU A 528 12.42 -11.77 -42.39
C GLU A 528 11.32 -11.28 -43.36
N ALA A 529 10.10 -11.81 -43.27
CA ALA A 529 8.98 -11.41 -44.12
C ALA A 529 8.38 -10.03 -43.79
N LEU A 530 8.66 -9.50 -42.60
CA LEU A 530 8.35 -8.12 -42.20
C LEU A 530 9.46 -7.13 -42.59
N GLU A 531 10.53 -7.60 -43.25
CA GLU A 531 11.69 -6.80 -43.69
C GLU A 531 12.29 -5.93 -42.57
N MET A 532 12.30 -6.44 -41.34
CA MET A 532 12.74 -5.67 -40.17
C MET A 532 14.27 -5.58 -40.08
N GLU A 533 14.77 -4.36 -39.87
CA GLU A 533 16.19 -4.10 -39.72
C GLU A 533 16.79 -4.81 -38.49
N ALA A 534 17.91 -5.51 -38.69
CA ALA A 534 18.60 -6.29 -37.66
C ALA A 534 19.12 -5.47 -36.45
N THR A 535 19.13 -4.14 -36.51
CA THR A 535 19.45 -3.29 -35.35
C THR A 535 18.28 -3.13 -34.38
N LEU A 536 17.03 -3.31 -34.87
CA LEU A 536 15.79 -3.03 -34.13
C LEU A 536 15.34 -4.17 -33.21
N TYR A 537 15.91 -5.37 -33.36
CA TYR A 537 15.55 -6.55 -32.59
C TYR A 537 16.75 -7.44 -32.22
N ARG A 538 16.55 -8.34 -31.24
CA ARG A 538 17.43 -9.48 -30.92
C ARG A 538 16.58 -10.72 -30.67
N LEU A 539 17.06 -11.88 -31.13
CA LEU A 539 16.43 -13.17 -30.86
C LEU A 539 17.15 -13.84 -29.67
N GLY A 540 16.42 -14.02 -28.57
CA GLY A 540 16.87 -14.79 -27.41
C GLY A 540 16.74 -16.31 -27.61
N GLN A 541 16.69 -17.07 -26.52
CA GLN A 541 16.42 -18.52 -26.55
C GLN A 541 14.93 -18.85 -26.49
N SER A 542 14.12 -18.03 -25.81
CA SER A 542 12.66 -18.21 -25.65
C SER A 542 11.81 -17.01 -26.08
N LYS A 543 12.43 -15.82 -26.16
CA LYS A 543 11.78 -14.53 -26.43
C LYS A 543 12.47 -13.77 -27.56
N ILE A 544 11.70 -12.91 -28.23
CA ILE A 544 12.22 -11.85 -29.10
C ILE A 544 12.22 -10.52 -28.34
N PHE A 545 13.28 -9.75 -28.54
CA PHE A 545 13.53 -8.46 -27.88
C PHE A 545 13.56 -7.36 -28.92
N PHE A 546 12.99 -6.20 -28.60
CA PHE A 546 12.79 -5.08 -29.52
C PHE A 546 13.24 -3.74 -28.92
N ARG A 547 13.73 -2.85 -29.79
CA ARG A 547 13.93 -1.44 -29.45
C ARG A 547 12.58 -0.74 -29.20
N ALA A 548 12.62 0.34 -28.42
CA ALA A 548 11.45 1.15 -28.14
C ALA A 548 10.74 1.62 -29.43
N GLY A 549 9.40 1.53 -29.45
CA GLY A 549 8.55 1.94 -30.58
C GLY A 549 8.27 0.87 -31.64
N VAL A 550 9.09 -0.18 -31.75
CA VAL A 550 8.93 -1.22 -32.80
C VAL A 550 7.61 -1.98 -32.66
N LEU A 551 7.27 -2.44 -31.44
CA LEU A 551 5.99 -3.11 -31.19
C LEU A 551 4.77 -2.20 -31.44
N ALA A 552 4.91 -0.88 -31.23
CA ALA A 552 3.81 0.06 -31.47
C ALA A 552 3.46 0.14 -32.96
N ARG A 553 4.48 0.16 -33.84
CA ARG A 553 4.30 0.08 -35.30
C ARG A 553 3.65 -1.25 -35.72
N LEU A 554 4.09 -2.37 -35.16
CA LEU A 554 3.52 -3.69 -35.48
C LEU A 554 2.04 -3.82 -35.06
N GLU A 555 1.65 -3.24 -33.92
CA GLU A 555 0.23 -3.18 -33.51
C GLU A 555 -0.58 -2.24 -34.42
N GLU A 556 -0.03 -1.10 -34.87
CA GLU A 556 -0.71 -0.20 -35.81
C GLU A 556 -0.95 -0.86 -37.18
N GLU A 557 0.05 -1.54 -37.74
CA GLU A 557 -0.09 -2.34 -38.97
C GLU A 557 -1.14 -3.47 -38.81
N ARG A 558 -1.21 -4.07 -37.62
CA ARG A 558 -2.16 -5.15 -37.28
C ARG A 558 -3.59 -4.65 -37.11
N ASP A 559 -3.78 -3.53 -36.44
CA ASP A 559 -5.10 -2.89 -36.29
C ASP A 559 -5.68 -2.48 -37.65
N LEU A 560 -4.84 -1.97 -38.57
CA LEU A 560 -5.24 -1.69 -39.95
C LEU A 560 -5.73 -2.97 -40.67
N LYS A 561 -5.02 -4.11 -40.55
CA LYS A 561 -5.46 -5.39 -41.14
C LYS A 561 -6.72 -5.96 -40.50
N LEU A 562 -6.96 -5.72 -39.21
CA LEU A 562 -8.15 -6.19 -38.49
C LEU A 562 -9.39 -5.30 -38.70
N THR A 563 -9.21 -4.06 -39.15
CA THR A 563 -10.27 -3.03 -39.19
C THR A 563 -11.53 -3.50 -39.93
N ASP A 564 -11.42 -4.02 -41.15
CA ASP A 564 -12.60 -4.45 -41.95
C ASP A 564 -13.36 -5.60 -41.30
N LEU A 565 -12.63 -6.57 -40.73
CA LEU A 565 -13.23 -7.70 -40.01
C LEU A 565 -13.96 -7.22 -38.75
N ILE A 566 -13.35 -6.30 -38.00
CA ILE A 566 -13.95 -5.69 -36.81
C ILE A 566 -15.20 -4.89 -37.18
N ILE A 567 -15.19 -4.10 -38.26
CA ILE A 567 -16.35 -3.33 -38.73
C ILE A 567 -17.49 -4.27 -39.11
N SER A 568 -17.22 -5.34 -39.88
CA SER A 568 -18.21 -6.35 -40.26
C SER A 568 -18.83 -7.05 -39.03
N PHE A 569 -17.99 -7.49 -38.09
CA PHE A 569 -18.45 -8.11 -36.84
C PHE A 569 -19.29 -7.14 -35.99
N GLN A 570 -18.83 -5.90 -35.82
CA GLN A 570 -19.57 -4.86 -35.09
C GLN A 570 -20.93 -4.57 -35.74
N ALA A 571 -21.02 -4.53 -37.07
CA ALA A 571 -22.27 -4.33 -37.79
C ALA A 571 -23.27 -5.47 -37.50
N GLN A 572 -22.81 -6.72 -37.52
CA GLN A 572 -23.63 -7.89 -37.19
C GLN A 572 -24.10 -7.86 -35.73
N CYS A 573 -23.20 -7.58 -34.77
CA CYS A 573 -23.56 -7.44 -33.35
C CYS A 573 -24.57 -6.32 -33.10
N ARG A 574 -24.37 -5.14 -33.72
CA ARG A 574 -25.31 -4.02 -33.64
C ARG A 574 -26.67 -4.38 -34.23
N ALA A 575 -26.72 -5.07 -35.37
CA ALA A 575 -27.96 -5.54 -35.99
C ALA A 575 -28.70 -6.57 -35.11
N PHE A 576 -27.98 -7.53 -34.52
CA PHE A 576 -28.55 -8.52 -33.59
C PHE A 576 -29.16 -7.85 -32.35
N LEU A 577 -28.40 -6.97 -31.69
CA LEU A 577 -28.88 -6.21 -30.53
C LEU A 577 -30.07 -5.31 -30.89
N ALA A 578 -30.04 -4.62 -32.03
CA ALA A 578 -31.12 -3.76 -32.50
C ALA A 578 -32.42 -4.56 -32.72
N ARG A 579 -32.37 -5.73 -33.38
CA ARG A 579 -33.53 -6.62 -33.58
C ARG A 579 -34.11 -7.10 -32.25
N ARG A 580 -33.27 -7.54 -31.31
CA ARG A 580 -33.70 -8.00 -29.97
C ARG A 580 -34.34 -6.87 -29.15
N LEU A 581 -33.75 -5.66 -29.17
CA LEU A 581 -34.32 -4.48 -28.51
C LEU A 581 -35.58 -3.95 -29.20
N TYR A 582 -35.70 -4.12 -30.52
CA TYR A 582 -36.92 -3.79 -31.26
C TYR A 582 -38.07 -4.72 -30.88
N GLN A 583 -37.84 -6.05 -30.85
CA GLN A 583 -38.84 -7.02 -30.38
C GLN A 583 -39.33 -6.71 -28.96
N LYS A 584 -38.40 -6.41 -28.03
CA LYS A 584 -38.75 -6.01 -26.65
C LYS A 584 -39.61 -4.73 -26.64
N ARG A 585 -39.27 -3.71 -27.44
CA ARG A 585 -40.07 -2.47 -27.55
C ARG A 585 -41.42 -2.68 -28.24
N MET A 586 -41.52 -3.59 -29.20
CA MET A 586 -42.78 -3.94 -29.86
C MET A 586 -43.72 -4.66 -28.89
N GLN A 587 -43.20 -5.62 -28.11
CA GLN A 587 -43.94 -6.26 -27.01
C GLN A 587 -44.41 -5.23 -25.97
N GLN A 588 -43.53 -4.32 -25.54
CA GLN A 588 -43.89 -3.23 -24.62
C GLN A 588 -44.97 -2.31 -25.21
N SER A 589 -44.87 -1.92 -26.48
CA SER A 589 -45.89 -1.09 -27.16
C SER A 589 -47.25 -1.79 -27.24
N ASN A 590 -47.27 -3.09 -27.53
CA ASN A 590 -48.49 -3.90 -27.54
C ASN A 590 -49.10 -3.98 -26.14
N ALA A 591 -48.28 -4.26 -25.11
CA ALA A 591 -48.71 -4.29 -23.71
C ALA A 591 -49.26 -2.91 -23.27
N ILE A 592 -48.58 -1.81 -23.60
CA ILE A 592 -49.05 -0.44 -23.32
C ILE A 592 -50.42 -0.19 -23.96
N ARG A 593 -50.64 -0.58 -25.22
CA ARG A 593 -51.95 -0.42 -25.90
C ARG A 593 -53.06 -1.22 -25.21
N VAL A 594 -52.78 -2.45 -24.75
CA VAL A 594 -53.74 -3.27 -23.99
C VAL A 594 -54.02 -2.65 -22.62
N LEU A 595 -52.99 -2.22 -21.89
CA LEU A 595 -53.11 -1.57 -20.58
C LEU A 595 -53.89 -0.25 -20.68
N GLN A 596 -53.63 0.57 -21.69
CA GLN A 596 -54.38 1.80 -21.97
C GLN A 596 -55.85 1.51 -22.27
N ARG A 597 -56.15 0.54 -23.14
CA ARG A 597 -57.53 0.14 -23.44
C ARG A 597 -58.27 -0.34 -22.19
N ASN A 598 -57.64 -1.19 -21.38
CA ASN A 598 -58.24 -1.72 -20.16
C ASN A 598 -58.40 -0.65 -19.08
N GLY A 599 -57.42 0.25 -18.92
CA GLY A 599 -57.49 1.40 -18.02
C GLY A 599 -58.61 2.37 -18.41
N LEU A 600 -58.75 2.68 -19.70
CA LEU A 600 -59.85 3.52 -20.21
C LEU A 600 -61.23 2.85 -20.03
N ALA A 601 -61.33 1.54 -20.22
CA ALA A 601 -62.55 0.79 -19.94
C ALA A 601 -62.90 0.83 -18.44
N TRP A 602 -61.93 0.58 -17.55
CA TRP A 602 -62.11 0.67 -16.11
C TRP A 602 -62.50 2.07 -15.64
N LEU A 603 -61.88 3.13 -16.18
CA LEU A 603 -62.23 4.53 -15.88
C LEU A 603 -63.69 4.86 -16.23
N LYS A 604 -64.23 4.29 -17.32
CA LYS A 604 -65.64 4.40 -17.71
C LYS A 604 -66.56 3.58 -16.81
N LEU A 605 -66.19 2.32 -16.53
CA LEU A 605 -67.05 1.36 -15.82
C LEU A 605 -67.10 1.57 -14.30
N ARG A 606 -66.00 1.99 -13.65
CA ARG A 606 -65.88 2.07 -12.18
C ARG A 606 -66.98 2.89 -11.49
N ASN A 607 -67.51 3.91 -12.16
CA ASN A 607 -68.55 4.79 -11.64
C ASN A 607 -69.96 4.45 -12.17
N TRP A 608 -70.08 3.55 -13.16
CA TRP A 608 -71.37 3.18 -13.75
C TRP A 608 -72.19 2.39 -12.72
N GLN A 609 -73.44 2.82 -12.46
CA GLN A 609 -74.24 2.22 -11.39
C GLN A 609 -74.54 0.74 -11.64
N TRP A 610 -74.80 0.34 -12.89
CA TRP A 610 -74.95 -1.07 -13.24
C TRP A 610 -73.66 -1.87 -13.11
N TRP A 611 -72.48 -1.29 -13.33
CA TRP A 611 -71.21 -1.97 -13.01
C TRP A 611 -71.01 -2.09 -11.50
N ARG A 612 -71.32 -1.05 -10.72
CA ARG A 612 -71.27 -1.11 -9.25
C ARG A 612 -72.28 -2.10 -8.68
N LEU A 613 -73.47 -2.22 -9.26
CA LEU A 613 -74.48 -3.22 -8.92
C LEU A 613 -74.04 -4.61 -9.39
N PHE A 614 -73.51 -4.77 -10.59
CA PHE A 614 -72.95 -6.04 -11.09
C PHE A 614 -71.78 -6.49 -10.20
N THR A 615 -70.87 -5.60 -9.80
CA THR A 615 -69.82 -5.95 -8.84
C THR A 615 -70.36 -6.12 -7.41
N LYS A 616 -71.51 -5.55 -7.04
CA LYS A 616 -72.08 -5.81 -5.71
C LYS A 616 -72.85 -7.12 -5.69
N VAL A 617 -73.77 -7.37 -6.61
CA VAL A 617 -74.47 -8.65 -6.74
C VAL A 617 -73.46 -9.76 -7.05
N LEU A 618 -72.69 -9.66 -8.13
CA LEU A 618 -71.78 -10.70 -8.60
C LEU A 618 -70.39 -10.73 -7.91
N VAL A 619 -70.13 -9.88 -6.89
CA VAL A 619 -68.95 -10.03 -6.01
C VAL A 619 -69.32 -10.07 -4.53
N GLN A 620 -70.44 -9.50 -4.08
CA GLN A 620 -70.91 -9.62 -2.70
C GLN A 620 -71.73 -10.91 -2.49
N ASP A 621 -72.56 -11.34 -3.47
CA ASP A 621 -73.15 -12.71 -3.47
C ASP A 621 -72.12 -13.80 -3.87
N MET A 622 -70.90 -13.38 -4.28
CA MET A 622 -69.82 -14.29 -4.70
C MET A 622 -68.58 -14.25 -3.77
N PHE A 623 -68.59 -13.46 -2.69
CA PHE A 623 -67.55 -13.46 -1.64
C PHE A 623 -68.02 -14.04 -0.29
N ALA A 624 -69.32 -14.30 -0.11
CA ALA A 624 -69.85 -14.95 1.08
C ALA A 624 -70.02 -16.48 0.87
N GLU A 625 -68.98 -17.22 1.26
CA GLU A 625 -68.94 -18.66 1.60
C GLU A 625 -69.27 -19.75 0.55
N TYR A 626 -70.26 -19.63 -0.36
CA TYR A 626 -70.86 -20.84 -0.97
C TYR A 626 -70.54 -21.22 -2.43
N VAL A 627 -69.94 -20.36 -3.27
CA VAL A 627 -69.78 -20.67 -4.72
C VAL A 627 -68.32 -20.65 -5.19
N LYS A 628 -67.49 -21.51 -4.59
CA LYS A 628 -66.16 -21.89 -5.11
C LYS A 628 -66.03 -23.33 -5.64
N PRO A 629 -66.83 -24.34 -5.22
CA PRO A 629 -66.67 -25.71 -5.73
C PRO A 629 -67.24 -25.98 -7.14
N LEU A 630 -68.41 -25.41 -7.47
CA LEU A 630 -69.26 -25.91 -8.57
C LEU A 630 -68.84 -25.51 -10.00
N LEU A 631 -67.92 -24.55 -10.15
CA LEU A 631 -67.42 -24.07 -11.46
C LEU A 631 -65.94 -24.40 -11.71
N GLN A 632 -65.37 -25.32 -10.92
CA GLN A 632 -63.98 -25.77 -11.09
C GLN A 632 -63.83 -27.00 -11.99
N VAL A 633 -64.88 -27.80 -12.17
CA VAL A 633 -64.81 -29.13 -12.79
C VAL A 633 -64.29 -29.09 -14.24
N THR A 634 -64.60 -28.04 -15.01
CA THR A 634 -64.17 -27.88 -16.41
C THR A 634 -62.75 -27.35 -16.60
N ASN A 635 -62.01 -27.03 -15.54
CA ASN A 635 -60.63 -26.52 -15.63
C ASN A 635 -59.65 -27.15 -14.63
N GLN A 636 -60.13 -27.98 -13.69
CA GLN A 636 -59.30 -28.65 -12.69
C GLN A 636 -58.22 -29.55 -13.32
N GLU A 637 -58.53 -30.31 -14.37
CA GLU A 637 -57.52 -31.16 -15.03
C GLU A 637 -56.44 -30.34 -15.74
N ALA A 638 -56.82 -29.28 -16.47
CA ALA A 638 -55.86 -28.41 -17.14
C ALA A 638 -54.95 -27.68 -16.13
N VAL A 639 -55.52 -27.17 -15.04
CA VAL A 639 -54.77 -26.55 -13.94
C VAL A 639 -53.88 -27.57 -13.22
N LYS A 640 -54.38 -28.77 -12.94
CA LYS A 640 -53.62 -29.86 -12.31
C LYS A 640 -52.44 -30.29 -13.18
N ASN A 641 -52.66 -30.53 -14.47
CA ASN A 641 -51.61 -30.95 -15.40
C ASN A 641 -50.53 -29.86 -15.56
N ALA A 642 -50.93 -28.59 -15.66
CA ALA A 642 -50.00 -27.46 -15.67
C ALA A 642 -49.20 -27.35 -14.35
N LEU A 643 -49.86 -27.54 -13.20
CA LEU A 643 -49.21 -27.53 -11.89
C LEU A 643 -48.25 -28.72 -11.71
N GLU A 644 -48.58 -29.90 -12.24
CA GLU A 644 -47.72 -31.08 -12.23
C GLU A 644 -46.49 -30.90 -13.13
N GLU A 645 -46.63 -30.24 -14.29
CA GLU A 645 -45.51 -29.92 -15.19
C GLU A 645 -44.62 -28.79 -14.63
N GLU A 646 -45.20 -27.74 -14.04
CA GLU A 646 -44.45 -26.73 -13.28
C GLU A 646 -43.72 -27.39 -12.10
N LEU A 647 -44.40 -28.23 -11.31
CA LEU A 647 -43.80 -28.96 -10.19
C LEU A 647 -42.64 -29.86 -10.65
N ARG A 648 -42.76 -30.54 -11.80
CA ARG A 648 -41.67 -31.35 -12.37
C ARG A 648 -40.49 -30.48 -12.76
N THR A 649 -40.71 -29.42 -13.55
CA THR A 649 -39.61 -28.55 -14.00
C THR A 649 -38.95 -27.76 -12.85
N VAL A 650 -39.68 -27.45 -11.78
CA VAL A 650 -39.13 -26.87 -10.55
C VAL A 650 -38.32 -27.91 -9.78
N LYS A 651 -38.81 -29.15 -9.62
CA LYS A 651 -38.05 -30.25 -9.00
C LYS A 651 -36.75 -30.58 -9.74
N ASP A 652 -36.79 -30.66 -11.07
CA ASP A 652 -35.61 -30.95 -11.90
C ASP A 652 -34.54 -29.84 -11.76
N LYS A 653 -34.97 -28.57 -11.76
CA LYS A 653 -34.08 -27.42 -11.51
C LYS A 653 -33.55 -27.40 -10.08
N PHE A 654 -34.40 -27.69 -9.09
CA PHE A 654 -34.02 -27.74 -7.69
C PHE A 654 -32.96 -28.81 -7.46
N SER A 655 -33.19 -30.05 -7.90
CA SER A 655 -32.23 -31.15 -7.78
C SER A 655 -30.88 -30.85 -8.44
N LYS A 656 -30.89 -30.17 -9.61
CA LYS A 656 -29.65 -29.74 -10.25
C LYS A 656 -28.91 -28.67 -9.43
N VAL A 657 -29.60 -27.63 -8.96
CA VAL A 657 -29.01 -26.55 -8.13
C VAL A 657 -28.54 -27.09 -6.78
N GLU A 658 -29.28 -28.02 -6.18
CA GLU A 658 -28.92 -28.72 -4.95
C GLU A 658 -27.65 -29.57 -5.13
N SER A 659 -27.51 -30.28 -6.25
CA SER A 659 -26.28 -31.01 -6.59
C SER A 659 -25.08 -30.08 -6.79
N GLU A 660 -25.25 -28.97 -7.51
CA GLU A 660 -24.23 -27.94 -7.71
C GLU A 660 -23.86 -27.25 -6.38
N TYR A 661 -24.83 -26.98 -5.51
CA TYR A 661 -24.63 -26.43 -4.17
C TYR A 661 -23.85 -27.39 -3.28
N ASN A 662 -24.27 -28.67 -3.18
CA ASN A 662 -23.61 -29.68 -2.35
C ASN A 662 -22.16 -29.95 -2.81
N ALA A 663 -21.89 -29.88 -4.12
CA ALA A 663 -20.53 -29.97 -4.65
C ALA A 663 -19.68 -28.73 -4.28
N MET A 664 -20.28 -27.53 -4.33
CA MET A 664 -19.61 -26.29 -3.94
C MET A 664 -19.39 -26.19 -2.42
N GLU A 665 -20.31 -26.69 -1.61
CA GLU A 665 -20.22 -26.75 -0.15
C GLU A 665 -19.10 -27.69 0.30
N LYS A 666 -19.00 -28.89 -0.30
CA LYS A 666 -17.86 -29.80 -0.05
C LYS A 666 -16.51 -29.16 -0.42
N ARG A 667 -16.43 -28.46 -1.55
CA ARG A 667 -15.22 -27.75 -1.96
C ARG A 667 -14.91 -26.55 -1.04
N PHE A 668 -15.93 -25.90 -0.49
CA PHE A 668 -15.76 -24.86 0.52
C PHE A 668 -15.25 -25.43 1.85
N GLN A 669 -15.76 -26.60 2.27
CA GLN A 669 -15.28 -27.32 3.45
C GLN A 669 -13.81 -27.70 3.32
N SER A 670 -13.39 -28.32 2.21
CA SER A 670 -11.98 -28.70 2.00
C SER A 670 -11.04 -27.48 1.97
N LEU A 671 -11.43 -26.39 1.31
CA LEU A 671 -10.66 -25.13 1.32
C LEU A 671 -10.61 -24.48 2.72
N ASN A 672 -11.64 -24.68 3.54
CA ASN A 672 -11.63 -24.17 4.91
C ASN A 672 -10.78 -25.05 5.86
N GLU A 673 -10.71 -26.35 5.60
CA GLU A 673 -9.77 -27.28 6.26
C GLU A 673 -8.32 -26.93 5.90
N GLU A 674 -7.99 -26.78 4.62
CA GLU A 674 -6.66 -26.32 4.15
C GLU A 674 -6.28 -24.96 4.78
N LYS A 675 -7.23 -24.01 4.82
CA LYS A 675 -7.02 -22.72 5.48
C LYS A 675 -6.72 -22.87 6.98
N ASN A 676 -7.43 -23.76 7.68
CA ASN A 676 -7.19 -23.99 9.10
C ASN A 676 -5.79 -24.58 9.34
N VAL A 677 -5.37 -25.56 8.53
CA VAL A 677 -4.01 -26.14 8.60
C VAL A 677 -2.94 -25.09 8.35
N LEU A 678 -3.11 -24.23 7.34
CA LEU A 678 -2.18 -23.11 7.08
C LEU A 678 -2.18 -22.08 8.23
N GLN A 679 -3.31 -21.88 8.90
CA GLN A 679 -3.41 -20.96 10.03
C GLN A 679 -2.77 -21.55 11.31
N GLU A 680 -2.83 -22.86 11.51
CA GLU A 680 -2.10 -23.57 12.57
C GLU A 680 -0.59 -23.56 12.32
N GLN A 681 -0.13 -23.82 11.08
CA GLN A 681 1.27 -23.70 10.69
C GLN A 681 1.83 -22.29 10.91
N LEU A 682 1.08 -21.25 10.51
CA LEU A 682 1.47 -19.86 10.73
C LEU A 682 1.54 -19.50 12.22
N GLN A 683 0.66 -20.06 13.05
CA GLN A 683 0.69 -19.88 14.50
C GLN A 683 1.94 -20.56 15.10
N GLN A 684 2.25 -21.78 14.68
CA GLN A 684 3.45 -22.51 15.11
C GLN A 684 4.73 -21.77 14.71
N GLU A 685 4.88 -21.34 13.45
CA GLU A 685 6.03 -20.53 13.00
C GLU A 685 6.15 -19.21 13.79
N SER A 686 5.02 -18.60 14.18
CA SER A 686 5.03 -17.40 15.02
C SER A 686 5.46 -17.66 16.46
N GLU A 687 5.19 -18.85 17.00
CA GLU A 687 5.61 -19.26 18.35
C GLU A 687 7.09 -19.65 18.35
N GLU A 688 7.54 -20.47 17.41
CA GLU A 688 8.96 -20.82 17.20
C GLU A 688 9.82 -19.57 17.00
N ARG A 689 9.32 -18.58 16.24
CA ARG A 689 9.99 -17.28 16.09
C ARG A 689 10.07 -16.51 17.40
N ALA A 690 9.01 -16.50 18.21
CA ALA A 690 9.02 -15.81 19.50
C ALA A 690 10.00 -16.45 20.49
N GLU A 691 10.10 -17.78 20.51
CA GLU A 691 11.11 -18.50 21.29
C GLU A 691 12.54 -18.19 20.80
N ALA A 692 12.74 -18.13 19.48
CA ALA A 692 14.02 -17.77 18.87
C ALA A 692 14.44 -16.32 19.21
N ASP A 693 13.49 -15.37 19.19
CA ASP A 693 13.73 -13.99 19.58
C ASP A 693 14.04 -13.87 21.10
N GLU A 694 13.36 -14.61 21.99
CA GLU A 694 13.68 -14.65 23.44
C GLU A 694 15.05 -15.33 23.70
N ALA A 695 15.40 -16.38 22.95
CA ALA A 695 16.71 -17.01 23.01
C ALA A 695 17.82 -16.05 22.54
N LYS A 696 17.58 -15.29 21.47
CA LYS A 696 18.49 -14.26 20.95
C LYS A 696 18.68 -13.12 21.95
N GLU A 697 17.62 -12.65 22.61
CA GLU A 697 17.72 -11.61 23.65
C GLU A 697 18.56 -12.10 24.83
N ARG A 698 18.31 -13.32 25.34
CA ARG A 698 19.12 -13.95 26.40
C ARG A 698 20.60 -14.08 26.02
N LEU A 699 20.90 -14.51 24.78
CA LEU A 699 22.27 -14.59 24.27
C LEU A 699 22.93 -13.21 24.13
N THR A 700 22.15 -12.17 23.76
CA THR A 700 22.64 -10.80 23.63
C THR A 700 23.01 -10.20 24.98
N VAL A 701 22.17 -10.39 26.02
CA VAL A 701 22.50 -10.01 27.40
C VAL A 701 23.75 -10.73 27.88
N ARG A 702 23.83 -12.05 27.67
CA ARG A 702 25.00 -12.84 28.08
C ARG A 702 26.29 -12.45 27.35
N LYS A 703 26.19 -12.02 26.08
CA LYS A 703 27.31 -11.43 25.32
C LYS A 703 27.81 -10.15 26.01
N GLY A 704 26.90 -9.24 26.36
CA GLY A 704 27.25 -8.00 27.07
C GLY A 704 27.96 -8.23 28.40
N GLU A 705 27.48 -9.18 29.21
CA GLU A 705 28.15 -9.59 30.47
C GLU A 705 29.57 -10.12 30.22
N LEU A 706 29.78 -10.90 29.16
CA LEU A 706 31.10 -11.43 28.79
C LEU A 706 32.03 -10.32 28.26
N GLU A 707 31.51 -9.35 27.52
CA GLU A 707 32.26 -8.18 27.05
C GLU A 707 32.69 -7.28 28.22
N GLU A 708 31.85 -7.09 29.23
CA GLU A 708 32.20 -6.38 30.47
C GLU A 708 33.29 -7.14 31.26
N MET A 709 33.15 -8.46 31.43
CA MET A 709 34.18 -9.30 32.08
C MET A 709 35.51 -9.30 31.33
N ILE A 710 35.50 -9.30 29.99
CA ILE A 710 36.72 -9.20 29.16
C ILE A 710 37.37 -7.82 29.37
N SER A 711 36.59 -6.73 29.37
CA SER A 711 37.08 -5.38 29.61
C SER A 711 37.75 -5.24 30.99
N GLU A 712 37.12 -5.75 32.05
CA GLU A 712 37.72 -5.77 33.40
C GLU A 712 39.01 -6.60 33.47
N MET A 713 39.03 -7.77 32.82
CA MET A 713 40.20 -8.64 32.78
C MET A 713 41.36 -7.99 32.03
N SER A 714 41.08 -7.30 30.91
CA SER A 714 42.08 -6.55 30.15
C SER A 714 42.67 -5.39 30.95
N ALA A 715 41.84 -4.60 31.63
CA ALA A 715 42.32 -3.51 32.49
C ALA A 715 43.19 -4.02 33.65
N LYS A 716 42.81 -5.14 34.28
CA LYS A 716 43.64 -5.80 35.34
C LYS A 716 44.94 -6.36 34.79
N LEU A 717 44.98 -6.79 33.53
CA LEU A 717 46.21 -7.24 32.87
C LEU A 717 47.16 -6.05 32.66
N GLU A 718 46.65 -4.93 32.15
CA GLU A 718 47.40 -3.69 31.89
C GLU A 718 47.96 -3.07 33.19
N GLU A 719 47.15 -3.00 34.26
CA GLU A 719 47.63 -2.63 35.61
C GLU A 719 48.71 -3.59 36.13
N GLY A 720 48.59 -4.89 35.83
CA GLY A 720 49.55 -5.92 36.20
C GLY A 720 50.89 -5.79 35.45
N GLU A 721 50.84 -5.48 34.17
CA GLU A 721 52.02 -5.21 33.34
C GLU A 721 52.75 -3.93 33.80
N GLU A 722 52.03 -2.85 34.11
CA GLU A 722 52.61 -1.64 34.73
C GLU A 722 53.30 -1.94 36.07
N GLN A 723 52.70 -2.78 36.92
CA GLN A 723 53.29 -3.15 38.21
C GLN A 723 54.54 -4.02 38.01
N LEU A 724 54.54 -4.93 37.04
CA LEU A 724 55.69 -5.75 36.70
C LEU A 724 56.85 -4.89 36.16
N GLU A 725 56.56 -3.89 35.34
CA GLU A 725 57.56 -2.95 34.81
C GLU A 725 58.16 -2.09 35.92
N LYS A 726 57.33 -1.52 36.81
CA LYS A 726 57.79 -0.77 38.00
C LYS A 726 58.67 -1.64 38.91
N ALA A 727 58.27 -2.88 39.19
CA ALA A 727 59.06 -3.82 39.99
C ALA A 727 60.39 -4.22 39.29
N SER A 728 60.38 -4.33 37.95
CA SER A 728 61.58 -4.57 37.14
C SER A 728 62.56 -3.39 37.19
N GLU A 729 62.06 -2.16 37.15
CA GLU A 729 62.87 -0.96 37.35
C GLU A 729 63.44 -0.87 38.77
N GLU A 730 62.64 -1.11 39.80
CA GLU A 730 63.11 -1.11 41.19
C GLU A 730 64.16 -2.20 41.42
N LYS A 731 63.97 -3.39 40.86
CA LYS A 731 64.98 -4.45 40.88
C LYS A 731 66.28 -4.00 40.21
N LYS A 732 66.23 -3.37 39.03
CA LYS A 732 67.42 -2.79 38.37
C LYS A 732 68.10 -1.74 39.27
N LYS A 733 67.34 -0.83 39.87
CA LYS A 733 67.85 0.21 40.80
C LYS A 733 68.50 -0.40 42.04
N LEU A 734 67.91 -1.45 42.62
CA LEU A 734 68.47 -2.18 43.77
C LEU A 734 69.73 -2.99 43.40
N GLN A 735 69.76 -3.59 42.21
CA GLN A 735 70.90 -4.37 41.74
C GLN A 735 72.11 -3.47 41.48
N VAL A 736 71.92 -2.34 40.80
CA VAL A 736 72.95 -1.27 40.66
C VAL A 736 73.42 -0.74 42.01
N ARG A 737 72.59 -0.78 43.06
CA ARG A 737 72.92 -0.35 44.43
C ARG A 737 73.58 -1.44 45.29
N ALA A 738 73.64 -2.67 44.79
CA ALA A 738 74.37 -3.79 45.41
C ALA A 738 75.72 -4.05 44.72
N ASP A 739 75.89 -3.57 43.49
CA ASP A 739 77.13 -3.59 42.71
C ASP A 739 78.05 -2.36 43.02
N ILE A 740 77.66 -1.49 43.96
CA ILE A 740 78.41 -0.34 44.51
C ILE A 740 78.71 -0.58 45.99
#